data_AF-A0A671R372-F1
#
_entry.id   AF-A0A671R372-F1
#
_cell.length_a   1.000
_cell.length_b   1.000
_cell.length_c   1.000
_cell.angle_alpha   90.00
_cell.angle_beta   90.00
_cell.angle_gamma   90.00
#
_symmetry.space_group_name_H-M   'P 1'
#
loop_
_entity.id
_entity.type
_entity.pdbx_description
1 polymer ?
#
loop_
_entity_poly.entity_id
_entity_poly.type
_entity_poly.pdbx_seq_one_letter_code
_entity_poly.pdbx_strand_id
1 'polypeptide(L)'
;MSGDHSHNDSQIDSGSRHNDSHKHKDKYKDKEHKHKDHKKDKEREKSKYSNSEHRDSSDKKHRDKDKERLKLKDGSSDKQKDKHKEKKKEERSFDGKPKKEKENGFESAEFKPKKIKTEEREKKAKKREQEEEDIKPKKKTKVKKGEAVTDGKKKAKKEPEEKWKWWEEERYTDGVKWKFLEHKGPVFAPPYEPLPSNVKFYYDGKHMKLSPGAEEVATFFAKMLDHEYTTKDVFRKNFFKDWRKEMTSEEKSKLTDLNKCDFSEMSEYFKAQSEARKAMTKEEKLKIKAENERILQEYGFCVMDNHKERIANFRIEPPGLFRGRGDHPKMGMLKRRIRPEDIIINCSKDSNHPKPPPGTKWKEVRHDNKVTWLVSWTENIQGSIKYIMLNPSSRIKGEKDWQKYEMARRLKKCVDRIRAQYREDWKSKEMRIRQRAVALYFIDKLALRAGNEKEEGETADTVGCCSLRVEHLTLHQEMDGQEYVVEFDFLGKDSIRYYNKVPVEKRVFKNLQLFMEDKEPEDDLFDRLNTSILNKHLQELMDGLTAKVFRTYNASITLQQQLNELTTSEDNVPAKILSYNRANRAVAVLCNHQRAPPKTFEKSMQNLQTKIDAKKEQLADAKRELKSAKADAKVRRDEKSKKAVESKKKAVQRIEEQLMKLEVQATDREENKQIALGTSKLNYLDPRISVAWCKKLGVPIEKIYNKTQREKFAWAIDMAEKDYEF
;
A
#
# COMPACT_ATOMS: atom_id res chain seq x y z
N MET A 1 -27.77 67.69 34.94
CA MET A 1 -27.65 68.30 36.28
C MET A 1 -26.20 68.16 36.74
N SER A 2 -25.71 69.19 37.43
CA SER A 2 -24.47 69.36 38.22
C SER A 2 -23.45 68.21 38.38
N GLY A 3 -22.14 68.53 38.34
CA GLY A 3 -21.06 67.67 38.84
C GLY A 3 -19.66 68.03 38.31
N ASP A 4 -18.75 68.45 39.20
CA ASP A 4 -17.38 68.93 38.91
C ASP A 4 -16.41 67.80 38.43
N HIS A 5 -15.35 68.01 37.62
CA HIS A 5 -14.21 68.96 37.58
C HIS A 5 -12.99 68.57 38.46
N SER A 6 -11.92 68.04 37.84
CA SER A 6 -10.49 68.32 38.15
C SER A 6 -9.50 67.54 37.26
N HIS A 7 -8.29 68.09 37.08
CA HIS A 7 -7.10 67.42 36.52
C HIS A 7 -6.05 67.23 37.63
N ASN A 8 -5.06 66.33 37.45
CA ASN A 8 -3.65 66.75 37.41
C ASN A 8 -2.68 65.68 36.87
N ASP A 9 -1.42 66.07 36.72
CA ASP A 9 -0.42 65.44 35.85
C ASP A 9 0.96 65.25 36.54
N SER A 10 1.84 64.44 35.93
CA SER A 10 3.31 64.42 36.04
C SER A 10 4.05 64.05 37.37
N GLN A 11 4.91 63.03 37.23
CA GLN A 11 6.30 62.84 37.75
C GLN A 11 6.82 63.50 39.05
N ILE A 12 7.58 62.71 39.86
CA ILE A 12 9.01 62.95 40.22
C ILE A 12 9.64 61.71 40.90
N ASP A 13 10.95 61.72 41.15
CA ASP A 13 11.89 60.58 41.30
C ASP A 13 12.39 60.28 42.75
N SER A 14 13.19 59.22 42.90
CA SER A 14 14.00 58.74 44.05
C SER A 14 13.28 57.94 45.16
N GLY A 15 13.91 56.97 45.83
CA GLY A 15 15.21 56.32 45.57
C GLY A 15 15.83 55.65 46.81
N SER A 16 16.33 54.40 46.70
CA SER A 16 17.08 53.73 47.80
C SER A 16 18.12 52.69 47.30
N ARG A 17 18.97 52.21 48.22
CA ARG A 17 20.27 51.49 48.02
C ARG A 17 20.18 50.01 48.51
N HIS A 18 21.12 49.08 48.30
CA HIS A 18 22.51 49.05 47.76
C HIS A 18 22.93 47.62 47.33
N ASN A 19 24.03 47.49 46.57
CA ASN A 19 24.93 46.31 46.38
C ASN A 19 24.36 44.99 45.79
N ASP A 20 25.14 44.06 45.21
CA ASP A 20 26.62 43.98 45.02
C ASP A 20 27.03 43.45 43.60
N SER A 21 28.29 43.00 43.40
CA SER A 21 29.03 43.27 42.16
C SER A 21 29.76 42.10 41.44
N HIS A 22 29.61 42.10 40.09
CA HIS A 22 30.62 41.92 39.02
C HIS A 22 31.61 40.72 38.85
N LYS A 23 31.85 40.40 37.55
CA LYS A 23 33.05 39.79 36.90
C LYS A 23 33.23 38.25 37.00
N HIS A 24 34.00 37.57 36.13
CA HIS A 24 34.92 37.97 35.03
C HIS A 24 34.86 37.02 33.80
N LYS A 25 35.50 37.38 32.67
CA LYS A 25 35.90 36.46 31.57
C LYS A 25 37.31 35.89 31.84
N ASP A 26 37.66 34.70 31.30
CA ASP A 26 38.76 34.58 30.31
C ASP A 26 38.89 33.18 29.63
N LYS A 27 39.92 33.00 28.79
CA LYS A 27 40.20 31.87 27.86
C LYS A 27 41.20 30.82 28.42
N TYR A 28 41.26 29.63 27.81
CA TYR A 28 42.42 28.83 27.28
C TYR A 28 41.81 27.47 26.80
N LYS A 29 42.06 26.89 25.59
CA LYS A 29 43.26 26.19 25.08
C LYS A 29 43.70 24.98 25.94
N ASP A 30 44.08 23.80 25.41
CA ASP A 30 44.35 23.36 24.02
C ASP A 30 44.31 21.80 23.90
N LYS A 31 44.56 21.23 22.70
CA LYS A 31 44.78 19.79 22.35
C LYS A 31 43.56 18.85 22.45
N GLU A 32 43.08 18.20 21.39
CA GLU A 32 43.67 17.22 20.44
C GLU A 32 43.56 15.75 20.86
N HIS A 33 42.67 15.02 20.18
CA HIS A 33 43.03 13.77 19.51
C HIS A 33 42.14 13.53 18.28
N LYS A 34 42.68 13.76 17.08
CA LYS A 34 42.08 13.24 15.84
C LYS A 34 42.37 11.75 15.75
N HIS A 35 41.40 10.93 15.35
CA HIS A 35 41.73 9.78 14.51
C HIS A 35 40.64 9.49 13.47
N LYS A 36 41.05 8.76 12.41
CA LYS A 36 40.36 8.68 11.11
C LYS A 36 39.20 7.67 11.15
N ASP A 37 38.07 7.97 10.49
CA ASP A 37 37.38 6.95 9.66
C ASP A 37 36.39 7.49 8.58
N HIS A 38 36.88 8.29 7.64
CA HIS A 38 36.06 8.86 6.55
C HIS A 38 35.79 7.87 5.37
N LYS A 39 35.25 6.66 5.60
CA LYS A 39 34.93 5.74 4.47
C LYS A 39 33.89 4.60 4.65
N LYS A 40 32.65 4.84 5.15
CA LYS A 40 31.60 3.78 5.12
C LYS A 40 30.12 4.16 4.90
N ASP A 41 29.69 5.42 5.03
CA ASP A 41 28.25 5.77 5.06
C ASP A 41 27.45 5.63 3.73
N LYS A 42 28.07 5.26 2.61
CA LYS A 42 27.40 5.25 1.29
C LYS A 42 26.46 4.07 0.99
N GLU A 43 26.36 3.08 1.88
CA GLU A 43 25.41 1.95 1.75
C GLU A 43 24.16 2.08 2.65
N ARG A 44 24.10 3.10 3.52
CA ARG A 44 23.21 3.19 4.69
C ARG A 44 21.70 3.37 4.39
N GLU A 45 21.32 3.72 3.16
CA GLU A 45 19.91 3.99 2.79
C GLU A 45 19.20 2.85 2.02
N LYS A 46 19.89 1.79 1.57
CA LYS A 46 19.30 0.79 0.63
C LYS A 46 18.58 -0.41 1.27
N SER A 47 18.54 -0.53 2.59
CA SER A 47 18.13 -1.77 3.29
C SER A 47 16.94 -1.63 4.26
N LYS A 48 16.26 -0.47 4.34
CA LYS A 48 15.12 -0.24 5.27
C LYS A 48 13.73 -0.15 4.63
N TYR A 49 13.58 -0.50 3.34
CA TYR A 49 12.28 -0.65 2.68
C TYR A 49 12.04 -2.10 2.25
N SER A 50 11.58 -2.92 3.19
CA SER A 50 11.00 -4.25 2.93
C SER A 50 9.97 -4.57 4.03
N ASN A 51 8.89 -5.24 3.65
CA ASN A 51 7.77 -5.70 4.49
C ASN A 51 7.12 -4.66 5.43
N SER A 52 6.31 -3.79 4.83
CA SER A 52 5.01 -3.41 5.40
C SER A 52 3.98 -3.20 4.28
N GLU A 53 3.78 -4.23 3.44
CA GLU A 53 2.70 -4.25 2.44
C GLU A 53 1.40 -4.79 3.05
N HIS A 54 0.77 -4.00 3.91
CA HIS A 54 -0.64 -4.22 4.23
C HIS A 54 -1.49 -3.97 2.99
N ARG A 55 -2.30 -4.96 2.60
CA ARG A 55 -3.41 -4.78 1.66
C ARG A 55 -4.69 -5.37 2.23
N ASP A 56 -5.79 -4.68 1.96
CA ASP A 56 -7.13 -5.13 2.31
C ASP A 56 -7.48 -6.48 1.65
N SER A 57 -7.92 -7.43 2.45
CA SER A 57 -8.86 -8.46 2.03
C SER A 57 -10.21 -8.06 2.59
N SER A 58 -11.18 -7.76 1.73
CA SER A 58 -12.49 -7.28 2.16
C SER A 58 -13.39 -8.42 2.58
N ASP A 59 -13.99 -8.30 3.76
CA ASP A 59 -15.01 -9.23 4.23
C ASP A 59 -16.21 -9.29 3.27
N LYS A 60 -16.57 -10.53 2.92
CA LYS A 60 -17.91 -10.90 2.46
C LYS A 60 -18.40 -12.00 3.38
N LYS A 61 -19.14 -11.64 4.43
CA LYS A 61 -19.94 -12.60 5.20
C LYS A 61 -21.05 -13.12 4.28
N HIS A 62 -20.83 -14.26 3.62
CA HIS A 62 -21.94 -15.10 3.21
C HIS A 62 -22.47 -15.80 4.47
N ARG A 63 -23.79 -15.77 4.64
CA ARG A 63 -24.49 -16.32 5.80
C ARG A 63 -25.68 -17.13 5.32
N ASP A 64 -25.39 -18.27 4.72
CA ASP A 64 -26.37 -19.34 4.65
C ASP A 64 -26.68 -19.76 6.10
N LYS A 65 -27.97 -19.95 6.39
CA LYS A 65 -28.45 -20.18 7.74
C LYS A 65 -29.51 -21.27 7.68
N ASP A 66 -29.15 -22.46 8.16
CA ASP A 66 -30.09 -23.56 8.30
C ASP A 66 -31.29 -23.17 9.16
N LYS A 67 -32.44 -23.78 8.86
CA LYS A 67 -33.64 -23.74 9.69
C LYS A 67 -34.11 -25.17 9.96
N GLU A 68 -33.70 -25.73 11.09
CA GLU A 68 -34.49 -26.78 11.71
C GLU A 68 -35.85 -26.21 12.16
N ARG A 69 -36.93 -26.97 12.01
CA ARG A 69 -37.47 -27.73 13.16
C ARG A 69 -38.62 -28.68 12.82
N LEU A 70 -38.58 -29.85 13.47
CA LEU A 70 -39.77 -30.62 13.86
C LEU A 70 -40.62 -29.78 14.83
N LYS A 71 -41.93 -29.97 15.03
CA LYS A 71 -42.77 -31.18 14.95
C LYS A 71 -44.25 -30.74 15.09
N LEU A 72 -45.22 -31.47 14.54
CA LEU A 72 -46.52 -31.79 15.15
C LEU A 72 -47.30 -32.80 14.26
N LYS A 73 -48.47 -33.28 14.71
CA LYS A 73 -49.07 -34.55 14.25
C LYS A 73 -50.61 -34.47 14.17
N ASP A 74 -51.18 -35.34 13.33
CA ASP A 74 -52.61 -35.72 13.18
C ASP A 74 -53.57 -34.62 12.63
N GLY A 75 -54.58 -34.98 11.81
CA GLY A 75 -55.45 -33.94 11.19
C GLY A 75 -56.57 -34.30 10.17
N SER A 76 -56.59 -35.45 9.50
CA SER A 76 -57.69 -35.95 8.61
C SER A 76 -58.00 -35.23 7.26
N SER A 77 -58.42 -36.02 6.25
CA SER A 77 -59.30 -35.68 5.08
C SER A 77 -58.84 -34.61 4.06
N ASP A 78 -59.10 -34.69 2.74
CA ASP A 78 -59.78 -35.68 1.88
C ASP A 78 -59.23 -35.63 0.41
N LYS A 79 -59.68 -36.54 -0.47
CA LYS A 79 -59.78 -36.55 -1.98
C LYS A 79 -59.05 -35.47 -2.85
N GLN A 80 -58.58 -35.74 -4.09
CA GLN A 80 -58.64 -36.92 -4.99
C GLN A 80 -57.52 -36.91 -6.08
N LYS A 81 -57.59 -37.82 -7.06
CA LYS A 81 -56.60 -38.05 -8.15
C LYS A 81 -56.87 -37.22 -9.41
N ASP A 82 -55.84 -36.96 -10.21
CA ASP A 82 -55.69 -37.34 -11.65
C ASP A 82 -54.56 -36.52 -12.37
N LYS A 83 -54.16 -36.75 -13.63
CA LYS A 83 -53.67 -37.98 -14.31
C LYS A 83 -53.07 -37.59 -15.68
N HIS A 84 -51.89 -38.12 -16.03
CA HIS A 84 -51.35 -38.30 -17.41
C HIS A 84 -50.99 -37.10 -18.35
N LYS A 85 -49.86 -37.30 -19.05
CA LYS A 85 -49.60 -37.25 -20.54
C LYS A 85 -50.75 -36.80 -21.48
N GLU A 86 -50.51 -36.22 -22.67
CA GLU A 86 -49.32 -36.26 -23.57
C GLU A 86 -49.33 -35.14 -24.65
N LYS A 87 -48.20 -34.95 -25.39
CA LYS A 87 -48.00 -34.50 -26.82
C LYS A 87 -48.92 -33.41 -27.45
N LYS A 88 -48.47 -32.58 -28.41
CA LYS A 88 -47.80 -32.94 -29.68
C LYS A 88 -47.39 -31.68 -30.49
N LYS A 89 -46.21 -31.71 -31.17
CA LYS A 89 -45.84 -31.07 -32.48
C LYS A 89 -46.16 -29.56 -32.71
N GLU A 90 -45.72 -28.86 -33.76
CA GLU A 90 -44.90 -29.11 -34.98
C GLU A 90 -44.20 -27.78 -35.37
N GLU A 91 -43.08 -27.65 -36.09
CA GLU A 91 -41.74 -28.30 -36.11
C GLU A 91 -40.81 -27.44 -37.02
N ARG A 92 -39.46 -27.55 -36.88
CA ARG A 92 -38.38 -27.65 -37.94
C ARG A 92 -38.43 -26.84 -39.28
N SER A 93 -37.38 -26.66 -40.10
CA SER A 93 -35.89 -26.81 -40.08
C SER A 93 -35.33 -26.10 -41.37
N PHE A 94 -34.16 -26.31 -42.02
CA PHE A 94 -33.06 -27.31 -42.02
C PHE A 94 -31.74 -26.70 -42.58
N ASP A 95 -30.68 -27.52 -42.68
CA ASP A 95 -29.31 -27.23 -43.16
C ASP A 95 -29.10 -27.38 -44.69
N GLY A 96 -27.93 -26.96 -45.21
CA GLY A 96 -27.47 -27.28 -46.58
C GLY A 96 -25.98 -27.00 -46.89
N LYS A 97 -25.26 -28.00 -47.43
CA LYS A 97 -23.92 -27.96 -48.09
C LYS A 97 -24.08 -28.50 -49.55
N PRO A 98 -23.07 -28.74 -50.44
CA PRO A 98 -21.58 -28.60 -50.38
C PRO A 98 -20.87 -28.13 -51.71
N LYS A 99 -19.53 -28.36 -51.81
CA LYS A 99 -18.67 -28.63 -53.02
C LYS A 99 -18.02 -27.50 -53.89
N LYS A 100 -16.68 -27.57 -53.95
CA LYS A 100 -15.70 -27.60 -55.09
C LYS A 100 -15.69 -26.59 -56.28
N GLU A 101 -14.47 -26.02 -56.46
CA GLU A 101 -13.67 -25.85 -57.71
C GLU A 101 -13.94 -24.75 -58.78
N LYS A 102 -12.83 -24.27 -59.39
CA LYS A 102 -12.66 -23.46 -60.63
C LYS A 102 -13.12 -21.98 -60.61
N GLU A 103 -12.59 -21.05 -61.42
CA GLU A 103 -11.24 -20.84 -62.02
C GLU A 103 -11.12 -19.38 -62.55
N ASN A 104 -9.89 -18.85 -62.66
CA ASN A 104 -9.39 -17.78 -63.56
C ASN A 104 -10.14 -16.43 -63.78
N GLY A 105 -9.43 -15.32 -63.48
CA GLY A 105 -9.35 -14.10 -64.33
C GLY A 105 -9.99 -12.82 -63.76
N PHE A 106 -9.47 -11.61 -63.97
CA PHE A 106 -8.24 -11.16 -64.68
C PHE A 106 -7.73 -9.80 -64.10
N GLU A 107 -6.60 -9.33 -64.62
CA GLU A 107 -5.86 -8.04 -64.46
C GLU A 107 -6.65 -6.71 -64.29
N SER A 108 -6.08 -5.53 -63.95
CA SER A 108 -4.74 -5.06 -63.48
C SER A 108 -4.81 -3.54 -63.16
N ALA A 109 -3.91 -3.01 -62.30
CA ALA A 109 -3.28 -1.68 -62.47
C ALA A 109 -2.29 -1.33 -61.31
N GLU A 110 -0.98 -1.31 -61.58
CA GLU A 110 -0.02 -0.52 -60.79
C GLU A 110 0.13 0.88 -61.38
N PHE A 111 0.42 1.90 -60.55
CA PHE A 111 1.23 3.04 -61.03
C PHE A 111 2.05 3.75 -59.94
N LYS A 112 3.39 3.70 -60.05
CA LYS A 112 4.34 4.59 -59.36
C LYS A 112 5.68 4.73 -60.14
N PRO A 113 5.99 5.93 -60.64
CA PRO A 113 7.37 6.30 -61.01
C PRO A 113 7.78 7.71 -60.49
N LYS A 114 9.05 8.14 -60.46
CA LYS A 114 10.37 7.51 -60.21
C LYS A 114 11.47 8.60 -60.23
N LYS A 115 12.61 8.41 -59.54
CA LYS A 115 14.00 8.96 -59.74
C LYS A 115 14.77 8.90 -58.41
N ILE A 116 16.10 8.72 -58.30
CA ILE A 116 17.23 8.20 -59.13
C ILE A 116 18.45 8.03 -58.15
N LYS A 117 19.56 7.30 -58.32
CA LYS A 117 20.20 6.49 -59.38
C LYS A 117 20.78 5.18 -58.74
N THR A 118 21.31 4.30 -59.59
CA THR A 118 22.39 3.26 -59.50
C THR A 118 23.29 3.11 -58.25
N GLU A 119 24.09 2.04 -58.10
CA GLU A 119 24.60 1.05 -59.10
C GLU A 119 24.75 -0.39 -58.56
N GLU A 120 24.92 -1.31 -59.53
CA GLU A 120 25.26 -2.74 -59.58
C GLU A 120 26.06 -3.42 -58.42
N ARG A 121 26.14 -4.77 -58.27
CA ARG A 121 25.91 -5.89 -59.21
C ARG A 121 25.56 -7.22 -58.49
N GLU A 122 24.81 -8.09 -59.18
CA GLU A 122 24.78 -9.59 -59.27
C GLU A 122 25.59 -10.52 -58.30
N LYS A 123 25.26 -11.81 -58.03
CA LYS A 123 24.25 -12.79 -58.56
C LYS A 123 24.05 -14.00 -57.59
N LYS A 124 23.05 -14.84 -57.94
CA LYS A 124 22.68 -16.26 -57.59
C LYS A 124 23.75 -17.18 -56.89
N ALA A 125 23.42 -18.32 -56.22
CA ALA A 125 22.29 -19.26 -56.36
C ALA A 125 21.96 -20.09 -55.07
N LYS A 126 20.98 -21.03 -55.16
CA LYS A 126 20.56 -21.99 -54.10
C LYS A 126 21.05 -23.42 -54.37
N LYS A 127 21.39 -24.18 -53.31
CA LYS A 127 20.97 -25.57 -52.92
C LYS A 127 21.89 -26.04 -51.76
N ARG A 128 21.52 -26.87 -50.76
CA ARG A 128 20.90 -28.23 -50.72
C ARG A 128 21.82 -29.30 -51.37
N GLU A 129 22.02 -30.49 -50.83
CA GLU A 129 21.33 -31.21 -49.73
C GLU A 129 22.22 -32.35 -49.18
N GLN A 130 21.93 -32.86 -47.97
CA GLN A 130 22.36 -34.17 -47.42
C GLN A 130 23.89 -34.40 -47.23
N GLU A 131 24.37 -35.40 -46.47
CA GLU A 131 23.70 -36.50 -45.73
C GLU A 131 24.37 -36.73 -44.34
N GLU A 132 23.86 -37.69 -43.56
CA GLU A 132 24.36 -38.07 -42.22
C GLU A 132 25.46 -39.16 -42.28
N GLU A 133 26.27 -39.29 -41.22
CA GLU A 133 26.38 -40.56 -40.48
C GLU A 133 27.01 -40.37 -39.07
N ASP A 134 26.99 -41.42 -38.25
CA ASP A 134 27.02 -41.37 -36.77
C ASP A 134 28.33 -41.94 -36.14
N ILE A 135 28.25 -42.36 -34.88
CA ILE A 135 29.17 -43.20 -34.08
C ILE A 135 30.14 -42.44 -33.15
N LYS A 136 29.84 -42.52 -31.84
CA LYS A 136 30.78 -42.31 -30.72
C LYS A 136 31.26 -43.64 -30.15
N PRO A 137 32.51 -43.71 -29.67
CA PRO A 137 32.76 -44.38 -28.38
C PRO A 137 33.50 -43.52 -27.34
N LYS A 138 33.46 -43.98 -26.08
CA LYS A 138 34.04 -43.32 -24.89
C LYS A 138 35.42 -43.90 -24.53
N LYS A 139 36.32 -43.12 -23.89
CA LYS A 139 36.94 -43.48 -22.57
C LYS A 139 37.94 -42.46 -21.97
N LYS A 140 37.92 -42.43 -20.62
CA LYS A 140 39.00 -42.20 -19.63
C LYS A 140 39.85 -40.90 -19.59
N THR A 141 39.48 -40.06 -18.62
CA THR A 141 40.28 -39.72 -17.40
C THR A 141 41.76 -39.31 -17.53
N LYS A 142 42.06 -38.04 -17.15
CA LYS A 142 43.11 -37.72 -16.15
C LYS A 142 42.94 -36.32 -15.54
N VAL A 143 43.36 -36.18 -14.28
CA VAL A 143 43.40 -34.91 -13.53
C VAL A 143 44.80 -34.30 -13.65
N LYS A 144 44.89 -32.98 -13.84
CA LYS A 144 46.04 -32.15 -13.42
C LYS A 144 45.53 -30.79 -12.93
N LYS A 145 46.22 -30.21 -11.94
CA LYS A 145 46.02 -28.83 -11.50
C LYS A 145 46.45 -27.86 -12.61
N GLY A 146 45.77 -26.74 -12.71
CA GLY A 146 46.18 -25.56 -13.48
C GLY A 146 45.86 -24.31 -12.65
N GLU A 147 46.70 -23.29 -12.75
CA GLU A 147 46.65 -22.11 -11.89
C GLU A 147 45.66 -21.05 -12.38
N ALA A 148 45.52 -19.96 -11.61
CA ALA A 148 44.50 -18.95 -11.83
C ALA A 148 44.71 -18.17 -13.14
N VAL A 149 43.73 -18.23 -14.04
CA VAL A 149 43.55 -17.23 -15.09
C VAL A 149 42.40 -16.30 -14.69
N THR A 150 42.71 -15.02 -14.54
CA THR A 150 41.71 -13.98 -14.33
C THR A 150 40.94 -13.72 -15.63
N ASP A 151 39.65 -14.04 -15.68
CA ASP A 151 38.79 -13.58 -16.77
C ASP A 151 37.56 -12.83 -16.24
N GLY A 152 37.33 -11.66 -16.81
CA GLY A 152 36.27 -10.74 -16.43
C GLY A 152 34.96 -11.16 -17.06
N LYS A 153 34.14 -11.94 -16.35
CA LYS A 153 32.77 -12.28 -16.77
C LYS A 153 31.95 -11.02 -17.07
N LYS A 154 31.95 -10.62 -18.35
CA LYS A 154 30.90 -9.80 -18.97
C LYS A 154 29.58 -10.37 -18.49
N LYS A 155 28.74 -9.55 -17.85
CA LYS A 155 27.35 -9.94 -17.63
C LYS A 155 26.75 -10.20 -19.00
N ALA A 156 26.41 -11.46 -19.28
CA ALA A 156 25.47 -11.76 -20.35
C ALA A 156 24.26 -10.85 -20.13
N LYS A 157 23.84 -10.12 -21.16
CA LYS A 157 22.47 -9.62 -21.18
C LYS A 157 21.61 -10.88 -21.07
N LYS A 158 20.82 -10.99 -20.00
CA LYS A 158 19.57 -11.75 -20.13
C LYS A 158 18.85 -11.10 -21.32
N GLU A 159 18.42 -11.91 -22.27
CA GLU A 159 17.40 -11.48 -23.20
C GLU A 159 16.19 -10.98 -22.39
N PRO A 160 15.47 -9.96 -22.87
CA PRO A 160 14.30 -9.48 -22.17
C PRO A 160 13.27 -10.61 -22.13
N GLU A 161 13.08 -11.22 -20.97
CA GLU A 161 12.00 -12.18 -20.73
C GLU A 161 10.69 -11.54 -21.20
N GLU A 162 10.07 -12.16 -22.20
CA GLU A 162 8.92 -11.58 -22.90
C GLU A 162 7.78 -11.38 -21.90
N LYS A 163 7.52 -10.11 -21.59
CA LYS A 163 6.75 -9.75 -20.42
C LYS A 163 5.26 -9.83 -20.74
N TRP A 164 4.66 -10.96 -20.35
CA TRP A 164 3.26 -11.30 -20.57
C TRP A 164 2.31 -10.08 -20.48
N LYS A 165 1.77 -9.70 -21.65
CA LYS A 165 0.84 -8.59 -21.83
C LYS A 165 -0.60 -9.04 -21.68
N TRP A 166 -0.98 -9.48 -20.49
CA TRP A 166 -2.35 -9.96 -20.22
C TRP A 166 -3.47 -8.92 -20.50
N TRP A 167 -3.13 -7.65 -20.71
CA TRP A 167 -4.06 -6.58 -21.10
C TRP A 167 -4.39 -6.54 -22.59
N GLU A 168 -3.66 -7.31 -23.42
CA GLU A 168 -3.95 -7.55 -24.84
C GLU A 168 -4.75 -8.86 -25.06
N GLU A 169 -5.04 -9.62 -23.98
CA GLU A 169 -5.83 -10.87 -24.03
C GLU A 169 -7.35 -10.63 -23.89
N GLU A 170 -8.14 -11.58 -24.39
CA GLU A 170 -9.57 -11.67 -24.09
C GLU A 170 -9.84 -11.99 -22.60
N ARG A 171 -10.94 -11.46 -22.06
CA ARG A 171 -11.31 -11.59 -20.64
C ARG A 171 -12.28 -12.75 -20.42
N TYR A 172 -12.15 -13.44 -19.28
CA TYR A 172 -13.16 -14.43 -18.84
C TYR A 172 -14.44 -13.75 -18.36
N THR A 173 -15.53 -13.97 -19.09
CA THR A 173 -16.88 -13.41 -18.86
C THR A 173 -17.81 -14.32 -18.06
N ASP A 174 -17.53 -15.62 -18.03
CA ASP A 174 -18.31 -16.70 -17.38
C ASP A 174 -18.22 -16.74 -15.84
N GLY A 175 -17.43 -15.86 -15.23
CA GLY A 175 -17.18 -15.83 -13.80
C GLY A 175 -16.01 -16.71 -13.34
N VAL A 176 -15.44 -17.58 -14.20
CA VAL A 176 -14.22 -18.35 -13.93
C VAL A 176 -13.02 -17.41 -13.80
N LYS A 177 -12.02 -17.78 -13.00
CA LYS A 177 -10.83 -16.95 -12.72
C LYS A 177 -9.54 -17.55 -13.28
N TRP A 178 -9.51 -18.87 -13.43
CA TRP A 178 -8.43 -19.66 -14.01
C TRP A 178 -8.99 -20.99 -14.52
N LYS A 179 -8.35 -21.59 -15.51
CA LYS A 179 -8.59 -22.97 -15.98
C LYS A 179 -7.56 -23.91 -15.36
N PHE A 180 -6.29 -23.51 -15.34
CA PHE A 180 -5.19 -24.24 -14.69
C PHE A 180 -4.58 -23.45 -13.53
N LEU A 181 -4.29 -24.13 -12.41
CA LEU A 181 -3.59 -23.59 -11.25
C LEU A 181 -2.76 -24.67 -10.54
N GLU A 182 -1.42 -24.56 -10.57
CA GLU A 182 -0.49 -25.36 -9.77
C GLU A 182 0.40 -24.48 -8.87
N HIS A 183 0.63 -24.87 -7.62
CA HIS A 183 1.61 -24.24 -6.73
C HIS A 183 2.18 -25.22 -5.70
N LYS A 184 3.38 -24.94 -5.17
CA LYS A 184 4.02 -25.79 -4.13
C LYS A 184 3.47 -25.62 -2.70
N GLY A 185 2.50 -24.72 -2.51
CA GLY A 185 1.79 -24.53 -1.23
C GLY A 185 2.45 -23.48 -0.35
N PRO A 186 2.05 -23.38 0.94
CA PRO A 186 2.59 -22.40 1.86
C PRO A 186 3.95 -22.81 2.45
N VAL A 187 4.80 -21.82 2.72
CA VAL A 187 5.96 -21.99 3.61
C VAL A 187 5.56 -21.65 5.04
N PHE A 188 5.68 -22.62 5.94
CA PHE A 188 5.39 -22.42 7.36
C PHE A 188 6.42 -21.50 8.05
N ALA A 189 6.00 -20.88 9.15
CA ALA A 189 6.92 -20.21 10.06
C ALA A 189 7.88 -21.24 10.71
N PRO A 190 9.16 -20.92 10.89
CA PRO A 190 10.14 -21.85 11.48
C PRO A 190 9.69 -22.29 12.89
N PRO A 191 10.08 -23.50 13.35
CA PRO A 191 9.77 -23.98 14.69
C PRO A 191 10.31 -23.02 15.77
N TYR A 192 9.83 -23.19 17.00
CA TYR A 192 10.39 -22.46 18.13
C TYR A 192 11.80 -22.99 18.46
N GLU A 193 12.75 -22.07 18.64
CA GLU A 193 14.09 -22.34 19.15
C GLU A 193 14.10 -21.91 20.63
N PRO A 194 14.18 -22.83 21.61
CA PRO A 194 14.18 -22.50 23.03
C PRO A 194 15.32 -21.56 23.44
N LEU A 195 15.11 -20.84 24.54
CA LEU A 195 16.13 -19.96 25.10
C LEU A 195 17.36 -20.77 25.58
N PRO A 196 18.58 -20.24 25.37
CA PRO A 196 19.78 -20.86 25.92
C PRO A 196 19.77 -20.76 27.45
N SER A 197 20.33 -21.77 28.14
CA SER A 197 20.22 -21.93 29.59
C SER A 197 20.83 -20.81 30.45
N ASN A 198 21.53 -19.86 29.83
CA ASN A 198 22.06 -18.66 30.47
C ASN A 198 21.11 -17.44 30.41
N VAL A 199 19.96 -17.55 29.75
CA VAL A 199 18.91 -16.51 29.66
C VAL A 199 17.70 -17.01 30.44
N LYS A 200 17.35 -16.31 31.51
CA LYS A 200 16.37 -16.75 32.50
C LYS A 200 15.08 -15.96 32.42
N PHE A 201 14.06 -16.55 33.04
CA PHE A 201 12.81 -15.89 33.41
C PHE A 201 12.70 -15.90 34.95
N TYR A 202 12.17 -14.84 35.54
CA TYR A 202 11.99 -14.74 36.99
C TYR A 202 10.53 -14.44 37.34
N TYR A 203 10.09 -15.02 38.44
CA TYR A 203 8.80 -14.73 39.06
C TYR A 203 9.02 -14.43 40.54
N ASP A 204 8.55 -13.28 41.01
CA ASP A 204 8.67 -12.84 42.41
C ASP A 204 10.14 -12.84 42.89
N GLY A 205 11.05 -12.37 42.02
CA GLY A 205 12.50 -12.38 42.21
C GLY A 205 13.19 -13.75 42.06
N LYS A 206 12.44 -14.85 41.88
CA LYS A 206 12.98 -16.22 41.84
C LYS A 206 13.03 -16.76 40.42
N HIS A 207 14.17 -17.35 40.04
CA HIS A 207 14.34 -17.98 38.73
C HIS A 207 13.33 -19.12 38.53
N MET A 208 12.63 -19.12 37.40
CA MET A 208 11.71 -20.17 36.99
C MET A 208 11.97 -20.56 35.54
N LYS A 209 12.28 -21.83 35.29
CA LYS A 209 12.32 -22.38 33.93
C LYS A 209 10.89 -22.65 33.45
N LEU A 210 10.53 -22.09 32.29
CA LEU A 210 9.23 -22.28 31.65
C LEU A 210 9.19 -23.56 30.81
N SER A 211 7.98 -24.06 30.55
CA SER A 211 7.71 -25.08 29.54
C SER A 211 7.84 -24.48 28.13
N PRO A 212 8.19 -25.24 27.07
CA PRO A 212 8.44 -24.66 25.74
C PRO A 212 7.27 -23.87 25.13
N GLY A 213 6.03 -24.21 25.47
CA GLY A 213 4.83 -23.47 25.04
C GLY A 213 4.68 -22.14 25.77
N ALA A 214 4.81 -22.14 27.10
CA ALA A 214 4.84 -20.93 27.90
C ALA A 214 6.04 -20.03 27.54
N GLU A 215 7.20 -20.62 27.24
CA GLU A 215 8.42 -19.91 26.87
C GLU A 215 8.27 -19.20 25.51
N GLU A 216 7.81 -19.89 24.44
CA GLU A 216 7.57 -19.27 23.12
C GLU A 216 6.71 -18.01 23.27
N VAL A 217 5.62 -18.09 24.05
CA VAL A 217 4.69 -16.98 24.27
C VAL A 217 5.29 -15.86 25.14
N ALA A 218 6.01 -16.20 26.21
CA ALA A 218 6.74 -15.23 27.01
C ALA A 218 7.76 -14.46 26.17
N THR A 219 8.41 -15.09 25.19
CA THR A 219 9.34 -14.38 24.29
C THR A 219 8.65 -13.29 23.48
N PHE A 220 7.35 -13.41 23.16
CA PHE A 220 6.64 -12.38 22.38
C PHE A 220 6.41 -11.10 23.17
N PHE A 221 6.16 -11.22 24.49
CA PHE A 221 6.06 -10.07 25.39
C PHE A 221 7.44 -9.45 25.66
N ALA A 222 8.46 -10.29 25.93
CA ALA A 222 9.85 -9.83 26.11
C ALA A 222 10.37 -9.04 24.89
N LYS A 223 10.12 -9.51 23.66
CA LYS A 223 10.44 -8.82 22.39
C LYS A 223 9.70 -7.48 22.20
N MET A 224 8.75 -7.16 23.07
CA MET A 224 7.95 -5.94 23.05
C MET A 224 8.09 -5.10 24.33
N LEU A 225 8.96 -5.46 25.28
CA LEU A 225 9.00 -4.84 26.62
C LEU A 225 9.10 -3.31 26.57
N ASP A 226 9.98 -2.78 25.71
CA ASP A 226 10.24 -1.34 25.49
C ASP A 226 9.13 -0.61 24.67
N HIS A 227 8.02 -1.28 24.33
CA HIS A 227 6.99 -0.74 23.43
C HIS A 227 5.68 -0.51 24.18
N GLU A 228 5.15 0.72 24.07
CA GLU A 228 3.84 1.26 24.51
C GLU A 228 2.61 0.31 24.56
N TYR A 229 2.62 -0.83 23.85
CA TYR A 229 1.62 -1.87 24.04
C TYR A 229 1.73 -2.58 25.40
N THR A 230 2.94 -2.83 25.92
CA THR A 230 3.14 -3.55 27.21
C THR A 230 2.72 -2.75 28.44
N THR A 231 2.49 -1.45 28.27
CA THR A 231 1.94 -0.52 29.27
C THR A 231 0.42 -0.34 29.17
N LYS A 232 -0.26 -0.89 28.16
CA LYS A 232 -1.74 -0.82 28.06
C LYS A 232 -2.40 -2.00 28.77
N ASP A 233 -3.32 -1.72 29.70
CA ASP A 233 -3.95 -2.76 30.53
C ASP A 233 -4.72 -3.81 29.74
N VAL A 234 -5.41 -3.41 28.68
CA VAL A 234 -6.09 -4.33 27.74
C VAL A 234 -5.09 -5.34 27.15
N PHE A 235 -3.92 -4.86 26.73
CA PHE A 235 -2.85 -5.70 26.19
C PHE A 235 -2.27 -6.63 27.26
N ARG A 236 -1.96 -6.11 28.45
CA ARG A 236 -1.46 -6.88 29.60
C ARG A 236 -2.42 -7.99 30.02
N LYS A 237 -3.70 -7.65 30.19
CA LYS A 237 -4.80 -8.56 30.59
C LYS A 237 -5.03 -9.68 29.58
N ASN A 238 -5.10 -9.34 28.29
CA ASN A 238 -5.29 -10.34 27.23
C ASN A 238 -4.04 -11.21 27.04
N PHE A 239 -2.84 -10.64 27.07
CA PHE A 239 -1.59 -11.40 27.04
C PHE A 239 -1.55 -12.43 28.16
N PHE A 240 -1.78 -12.02 29.41
CA PHE A 240 -1.70 -12.92 30.56
C PHE A 240 -2.77 -14.00 30.52
N LYS A 241 -4.00 -13.65 30.10
CA LYS A 241 -5.12 -14.59 29.91
C LYS A 241 -4.82 -15.67 28.87
N ASP A 242 -4.16 -15.33 27.77
CA ASP A 242 -3.80 -16.29 26.72
C ASP A 242 -2.51 -17.06 27.03
N TRP A 243 -1.49 -16.39 27.59
CA TRP A 243 -0.24 -17.03 28.04
C TRP A 243 -0.50 -18.10 29.11
N ARG A 244 -1.42 -17.84 30.05
CA ARG A 244 -1.89 -18.83 31.02
C ARG A 244 -2.62 -20.03 30.41
N LYS A 245 -2.92 -20.09 29.10
CA LYS A 245 -3.44 -21.31 28.46
C LYS A 245 -2.33 -22.29 28.12
N GLU A 246 -1.24 -21.79 27.54
CA GLU A 246 -0.08 -22.54 27.06
C GLU A 246 0.87 -23.03 28.18
N MET A 247 0.63 -22.60 29.42
CA MET A 247 1.31 -23.07 30.65
C MET A 247 0.89 -24.49 31.08
N THR A 248 1.76 -25.22 31.78
CA THR A 248 1.38 -26.43 32.53
C THR A 248 0.57 -26.09 33.79
N SER A 249 0.03 -27.10 34.48
CA SER A 249 -0.71 -26.92 35.73
C SER A 249 0.15 -26.33 36.85
N GLU A 250 1.43 -26.70 36.89
CA GLU A 250 2.43 -26.27 37.88
C GLU A 250 2.94 -24.85 37.61
N GLU A 251 2.92 -24.42 36.35
CA GLU A 251 3.14 -23.01 35.96
C GLU A 251 1.90 -22.18 36.31
N LYS A 252 0.69 -22.66 35.96
CA LYS A 252 -0.60 -22.01 36.26
C LYS A 252 -0.84 -21.74 37.74
N SER A 253 -0.38 -22.61 38.63
CA SER A 253 -0.53 -22.42 40.09
C SER A 253 0.45 -21.41 40.68
N LYS A 254 1.63 -21.23 40.06
CA LYS A 254 2.65 -20.28 40.54
C LYS A 254 2.52 -18.90 39.91
N LEU A 255 2.32 -18.82 38.60
CA LEU A 255 2.32 -17.58 37.81
C LEU A 255 0.95 -16.89 37.87
N THR A 256 0.62 -16.31 39.02
CA THR A 256 -0.70 -15.71 39.32
C THR A 256 -0.81 -14.22 38.99
N ASP A 257 0.28 -13.46 39.00
CA ASP A 257 0.30 -12.02 38.67
C ASP A 257 1.36 -11.67 37.62
N LEU A 258 0.96 -10.98 36.54
CA LEU A 258 1.89 -10.50 35.51
C LEU A 258 2.90 -9.47 36.06
N ASN A 259 2.57 -8.71 37.11
CA ASN A 259 3.46 -7.70 37.66
C ASN A 259 4.64 -8.31 38.45
N LYS A 260 4.52 -9.58 38.89
CA LYS A 260 5.61 -10.37 39.49
C LYS A 260 6.52 -11.05 38.47
N CYS A 261 6.18 -11.02 37.18
CA CYS A 261 6.94 -11.64 36.09
C CYS A 261 8.00 -10.67 35.55
N ASP A 262 9.27 -11.05 35.57
CA ASP A 262 10.35 -10.30 34.92
C ASP A 262 10.79 -10.96 33.60
N PHE A 263 10.86 -10.12 32.57
CA PHE A 263 11.24 -10.45 31.19
C PHE A 263 12.54 -9.72 30.76
N SER A 264 13.28 -9.12 31.69
CA SER A 264 14.50 -8.34 31.48
C SER A 264 15.56 -9.08 30.67
N GLU A 265 16.13 -10.17 31.20
CA GLU A 265 17.14 -11.00 30.53
C GLU A 265 16.67 -11.49 29.15
N MET A 266 15.39 -11.88 29.03
CA MET A 266 14.81 -12.30 27.75
C MET A 266 14.79 -11.14 26.73
N SER A 267 14.43 -9.92 27.16
CA SER A 267 14.42 -8.71 26.34
C SER A 267 15.84 -8.33 25.91
N GLU A 268 16.80 -8.36 26.82
CA GLU A 268 18.22 -8.11 26.55
C GLU A 268 18.82 -9.12 25.57
N TYR A 269 18.52 -10.41 25.73
CA TYR A 269 18.90 -11.44 24.76
C TYR A 269 18.37 -11.13 23.36
N PHE A 270 17.09 -10.75 23.22
CA PHE A 270 16.54 -10.42 21.90
C PHE A 270 17.06 -9.09 21.33
N LYS A 271 17.47 -8.13 22.18
CA LYS A 271 18.22 -6.92 21.77
C LYS A 271 19.61 -7.29 21.26
N ALA A 272 20.38 -8.08 22.00
CA ALA A 272 21.71 -8.57 21.61
C ALA A 272 21.66 -9.37 20.29
N GLN A 273 20.69 -10.27 20.14
CA GLN A 273 20.42 -10.99 18.89
C GLN A 273 20.08 -10.05 17.72
N SER A 274 19.46 -8.90 17.99
CA SER A 274 19.18 -7.88 16.97
C SER A 274 20.45 -7.17 16.50
N GLU A 275 21.37 -6.84 17.42
CA GLU A 275 22.66 -6.25 17.07
C GLU A 275 23.60 -7.26 16.40
N ALA A 276 23.65 -8.51 16.88
CA ALA A 276 24.40 -9.60 16.24
C ALA A 276 23.96 -9.81 14.77
N ARG A 277 22.64 -9.83 14.49
CA ARG A 277 22.12 -9.92 13.11
C ARG A 277 22.50 -8.71 12.24
N LYS A 278 22.68 -7.52 12.82
CA LYS A 278 23.20 -6.35 12.09
C LYS A 278 24.71 -6.47 11.86
N ALA A 279 25.45 -7.01 12.84
CA ALA A 279 26.89 -7.18 12.82
C ALA A 279 27.39 -8.31 11.90
N MET A 280 26.55 -9.33 11.60
CA MET A 280 26.86 -10.47 10.71
C MET A 280 27.75 -10.10 9.52
N THR A 281 28.68 -10.98 9.17
CA THR A 281 29.60 -10.85 8.05
C THR A 281 28.88 -10.72 6.71
N LYS A 282 29.61 -10.32 5.66
CA LYS A 282 29.09 -10.30 4.29
C LYS A 282 28.75 -11.71 3.79
N GLU A 283 29.46 -12.73 4.27
CA GLU A 283 29.32 -14.12 3.82
C GLU A 283 28.09 -14.81 4.44
N GLU A 284 27.85 -14.63 5.74
CA GLU A 284 26.61 -15.09 6.39
C GLU A 284 25.38 -14.43 5.75
N LYS A 285 25.44 -13.11 5.53
CA LYS A 285 24.39 -12.36 4.84
C LYS A 285 24.18 -12.85 3.40
N LEU A 286 25.24 -13.27 2.69
CA LEU A 286 25.14 -13.87 1.36
C LEU A 286 24.47 -15.25 1.42
N LYS A 287 24.86 -16.11 2.37
CA LYS A 287 24.29 -17.45 2.59
C LYS A 287 22.79 -17.39 2.92
N ILE A 288 22.40 -16.51 3.85
CA ILE A 288 21.01 -16.26 4.21
C ILE A 288 20.21 -15.71 3.03
N LYS A 289 20.82 -14.83 2.21
CA LYS A 289 20.17 -14.33 0.98
C LYS A 289 19.97 -15.45 -0.04
N ALA A 290 20.98 -16.27 -0.31
CA ALA A 290 20.91 -17.37 -1.27
C ALA A 290 19.83 -18.39 -0.91
N GLU A 291 19.70 -18.75 0.37
CA GLU A 291 18.64 -19.64 0.85
C GLU A 291 17.24 -19.01 0.73
N ASN A 292 17.10 -17.72 1.04
CA ASN A 292 15.84 -17.01 0.79
C ASN A 292 15.51 -16.89 -0.71
N GLU A 293 16.50 -16.82 -1.59
CA GLU A 293 16.34 -16.81 -3.04
C GLU A 293 15.95 -18.20 -3.56
N ARG A 294 16.51 -19.28 -3.00
CA ARG A 294 16.08 -20.68 -3.26
C ARG A 294 14.61 -20.89 -2.90
N ILE A 295 14.23 -20.54 -1.67
CA ILE A 295 12.84 -20.64 -1.19
C ILE A 295 11.90 -19.77 -2.05
N LEU A 296 12.33 -18.59 -2.52
CA LEU A 296 11.55 -17.75 -3.41
C LEU A 296 11.33 -18.37 -4.80
N GLN A 297 12.30 -19.11 -5.35
CA GLN A 297 12.13 -19.80 -6.64
C GLN A 297 11.21 -21.02 -6.51
N GLU A 298 11.23 -21.71 -5.37
CA GLU A 298 10.46 -22.93 -5.11
C GLU A 298 8.99 -22.65 -4.72
N TYR A 299 8.75 -21.67 -3.84
CA TYR A 299 7.41 -21.36 -3.29
C TYR A 299 6.87 -19.97 -3.67
N GLY A 300 7.69 -19.09 -4.25
CA GLY A 300 7.29 -17.72 -4.58
C GLY A 300 6.47 -17.56 -5.86
N PHE A 301 6.17 -18.66 -6.55
CA PHE A 301 5.49 -18.68 -7.84
C PHE A 301 4.48 -19.82 -7.94
N CYS A 302 3.51 -19.65 -8.82
CA CYS A 302 2.58 -20.67 -9.29
C CYS A 302 2.62 -20.75 -10.81
N VAL A 303 2.04 -21.80 -11.39
CA VAL A 303 1.59 -21.78 -12.79
C VAL A 303 0.10 -21.50 -12.78
N MET A 304 -0.34 -20.51 -13.55
CA MET A 304 -1.76 -20.20 -13.75
C MET A 304 -2.01 -19.96 -15.24
N ASP A 305 -2.93 -20.72 -15.83
CA ASP A 305 -3.26 -20.67 -17.27
C ASP A 305 -2.01 -20.64 -18.17
N ASN A 306 -1.08 -21.56 -17.94
CA ASN A 306 0.24 -21.69 -18.59
C ASN A 306 1.30 -20.62 -18.25
N HIS A 307 0.94 -19.53 -17.55
CA HIS A 307 1.90 -18.48 -17.17
C HIS A 307 2.49 -18.69 -15.77
N LYS A 308 3.81 -18.49 -15.63
CA LYS A 308 4.49 -18.50 -14.32
C LYS A 308 4.23 -17.19 -13.58
N GLU A 309 3.27 -17.21 -12.67
CA GLU A 309 2.81 -16.05 -11.92
C GLU A 309 3.44 -15.95 -10.53
N ARG A 310 3.65 -14.72 -10.05
CA ARG A 310 4.28 -14.50 -8.74
C ARG A 310 3.24 -14.51 -7.62
N ILE A 311 3.54 -15.18 -6.52
CA ILE A 311 2.71 -15.19 -5.30
C ILE A 311 3.06 -13.95 -4.44
N ALA A 312 2.06 -13.33 -3.78
CA ALA A 312 2.29 -12.15 -2.94
C ALA A 312 3.04 -12.50 -1.65
N ASN A 313 2.38 -13.26 -0.78
CA ASN A 313 2.90 -13.71 0.52
C ASN A 313 2.73 -15.24 0.62
N PHE A 314 3.73 -15.99 0.15
CA PHE A 314 3.73 -17.46 0.19
C PHE A 314 4.14 -18.02 1.57
N ARG A 315 4.68 -17.17 2.46
CA ARG A 315 5.01 -17.53 3.84
C ARG A 315 3.81 -17.25 4.76
N ILE A 316 3.44 -18.20 5.60
CA ILE A 316 2.41 -18.01 6.64
C ILE A 316 2.95 -17.05 7.73
N GLU A 317 2.07 -16.24 8.33
CA GLU A 317 2.44 -15.37 9.45
C GLU A 317 2.95 -16.19 10.65
N PRO A 318 4.06 -15.77 11.31
CA PRO A 318 4.50 -16.41 12.55
C PRO A 318 3.52 -16.13 13.71
N PRO A 319 3.52 -17.00 14.74
CA PRO A 319 2.83 -16.71 16.00
C PRO A 319 3.39 -15.44 16.66
N GLY A 320 2.60 -14.85 17.55
CA GLY A 320 2.95 -13.61 18.25
C GLY A 320 1.72 -12.92 18.82
N LEU A 321 1.90 -11.82 19.55
CA LEU A 321 0.78 -11.07 20.13
C LEU A 321 0.09 -10.21 19.07
N PHE A 322 -1.25 -10.21 19.08
CA PHE A 322 -2.07 -9.33 18.25
C PHE A 322 -1.99 -7.89 18.78
N ARG A 323 -1.66 -6.93 17.91
CA ARG A 323 -1.48 -5.53 18.32
C ARG A 323 -2.71 -4.64 18.11
N GLY A 324 -3.59 -5.00 17.17
CA GLY A 324 -4.68 -4.12 16.73
C GLY A 324 -4.19 -2.81 16.13
N ARG A 325 -5.08 -1.81 16.10
CA ARG A 325 -4.82 -0.38 15.86
C ARG A 325 -5.82 0.42 16.71
N GLY A 326 -5.42 1.60 17.17
CA GLY A 326 -6.14 2.31 18.23
C GLY A 326 -6.32 1.42 19.46
N ASP A 327 -7.39 1.65 20.21
CA ASP A 327 -7.71 0.93 21.43
C ASP A 327 -8.54 -0.33 21.14
N HIS A 328 -7.94 -1.23 20.35
CA HIS A 328 -8.55 -2.47 19.93
C HIS A 328 -8.74 -3.43 21.13
N PRO A 329 -9.97 -3.86 21.47
CA PRO A 329 -10.26 -4.62 22.70
C PRO A 329 -9.54 -5.98 22.76
N LYS A 330 -9.23 -6.57 21.60
CA LYS A 330 -8.44 -7.81 21.45
C LYS A 330 -6.92 -7.64 21.39
N MET A 331 -6.36 -6.44 21.61
CA MET A 331 -4.90 -6.27 21.67
C MET A 331 -4.29 -7.10 22.80
N GLY A 332 -3.10 -7.66 22.61
CA GLY A 332 -2.41 -8.55 23.55
C GLY A 332 -2.73 -10.04 23.39
N MET A 333 -3.86 -10.40 22.75
CA MET A 333 -4.23 -11.80 22.52
C MET A 333 -3.21 -12.55 21.66
N LEU A 334 -3.07 -13.86 21.90
CA LEU A 334 -2.11 -14.72 21.22
C LEU A 334 -2.59 -15.11 19.82
N LYS A 335 -1.88 -14.69 18.76
CA LYS A 335 -2.02 -15.29 17.43
C LYS A 335 -1.34 -16.65 17.45
N ARG A 336 -2.12 -17.73 17.37
CA ARG A 336 -1.61 -19.11 17.45
C ARG A 336 -0.78 -19.49 16.22
N ARG A 337 0.11 -20.46 16.40
CA ARG A 337 0.92 -21.05 15.33
C ARG A 337 0.05 -21.93 14.43
N ILE A 338 -0.22 -21.46 13.22
CA ILE A 338 -1.01 -22.17 12.18
C ILE A 338 -0.33 -23.50 11.80
N ARG A 339 -1.13 -24.57 11.69
CA ARG A 339 -0.69 -25.93 11.35
C ARG A 339 -1.18 -26.35 9.95
N PRO A 340 -0.60 -27.40 9.33
CA PRO A 340 -1.16 -28.00 8.11
C PRO A 340 -2.66 -28.33 8.23
N GLU A 341 -3.08 -28.77 9.41
CA GLU A 341 -4.46 -29.13 9.75
C GLU A 341 -5.41 -27.91 9.85
N ASP A 342 -4.89 -26.68 9.84
CA ASP A 342 -5.67 -25.44 9.69
C ASP A 342 -5.79 -24.99 8.21
N ILE A 343 -4.95 -25.52 7.32
CA ILE A 343 -4.69 -25.02 5.96
C ILE A 343 -5.57 -25.70 4.91
N ILE A 344 -6.26 -24.88 4.11
CA ILE A 344 -7.03 -25.28 2.93
C ILE A 344 -6.25 -24.92 1.67
N ILE A 345 -6.04 -25.89 0.79
CA ILE A 345 -5.38 -25.74 -0.53
C ILE A 345 -6.41 -25.56 -1.64
N ASN A 346 -6.14 -24.71 -2.64
CA ASN A 346 -6.97 -24.55 -3.83
C ASN A 346 -6.14 -24.53 -5.12
N CYS A 347 -6.31 -25.57 -5.94
CA CYS A 347 -5.53 -25.83 -7.17
C CYS A 347 -6.40 -26.56 -8.22
N SER A 348 -5.95 -26.74 -9.46
CA SER A 348 -6.74 -27.52 -10.44
C SER A 348 -6.70 -29.02 -10.14
N LYS A 349 -7.75 -29.76 -10.55
CA LYS A 349 -7.88 -31.21 -10.33
C LYS A 349 -6.71 -31.99 -10.96
N ASP A 350 -6.29 -31.55 -12.13
CA ASP A 350 -5.22 -32.03 -13.01
C ASP A 350 -3.82 -31.45 -12.69
N SER A 351 -3.68 -30.63 -11.65
CA SER A 351 -2.38 -30.09 -11.22
C SER A 351 -1.62 -31.06 -10.30
N ASN A 352 -0.30 -30.87 -10.14
CA ASN A 352 0.45 -31.57 -9.09
C ASN A 352 0.15 -30.96 -7.73
N HIS A 353 -0.80 -31.55 -6.99
CA HIS A 353 -1.24 -31.01 -5.69
C HIS A 353 -0.06 -30.89 -4.71
N PRO A 354 0.07 -29.79 -3.94
CA PRO A 354 1.13 -29.62 -2.97
C PRO A 354 1.00 -30.66 -1.84
N LYS A 355 2.11 -31.29 -1.46
CA LYS A 355 2.14 -32.26 -0.36
C LYS A 355 2.31 -31.54 0.99
N PRO A 356 1.62 -31.96 2.06
CA PRO A 356 1.83 -31.42 3.40
C PRO A 356 3.22 -31.83 3.93
N PRO A 357 3.74 -31.17 4.98
CA PRO A 357 4.92 -31.62 5.71
C PRO A 357 4.82 -33.09 6.15
N PRO A 358 5.93 -33.85 6.20
CA PRO A 358 5.90 -35.26 6.61
C PRO A 358 5.20 -35.49 7.96
N GLY A 359 4.32 -36.49 8.02
CA GLY A 359 3.53 -36.81 9.23
C GLY A 359 2.32 -35.91 9.50
N THR A 360 2.02 -34.93 8.63
CA THR A 360 0.89 -33.99 8.78
C THR A 360 -0.07 -34.08 7.61
N LYS A 361 -1.25 -33.46 7.72
CA LYS A 361 -2.24 -33.39 6.63
C LYS A 361 -2.80 -31.98 6.45
N TRP A 362 -3.17 -31.63 5.23
CA TRP A 362 -3.99 -30.45 4.99
C TRP A 362 -5.37 -30.60 5.65
N LYS A 363 -5.99 -29.48 6.02
CA LYS A 363 -7.40 -29.46 6.42
C LYS A 363 -8.30 -29.95 5.30
N GLU A 364 -8.02 -29.50 4.08
CA GLU A 364 -8.83 -29.72 2.89
C GLU A 364 -7.99 -29.38 1.64
N VAL A 365 -8.22 -30.10 0.53
CA VAL A 365 -7.77 -29.72 -0.82
C VAL A 365 -9.02 -29.55 -1.69
N ARG A 366 -9.16 -28.40 -2.34
CA ARG A 366 -10.30 -28.07 -3.21
C ARG A 366 -9.85 -27.55 -4.58
N HIS A 367 -10.84 -27.43 -5.46
CA HIS A 367 -10.66 -27.09 -6.87
C HIS A 367 -11.71 -26.05 -7.32
N ASP A 368 -11.78 -24.93 -6.59
CA ASP A 368 -12.72 -23.83 -6.84
C ASP A 368 -12.09 -22.76 -7.75
N ASN A 369 -12.48 -22.80 -9.03
CA ASN A 369 -12.02 -21.88 -10.06
C ASN A 369 -12.76 -20.55 -10.12
N LYS A 370 -13.74 -20.31 -9.22
CA LYS A 370 -14.47 -19.04 -9.10
C LYS A 370 -13.76 -18.05 -8.15
N VAL A 371 -12.83 -18.54 -7.33
CA VAL A 371 -12.03 -17.75 -6.38
C VAL A 371 -10.59 -17.53 -6.84
N THR A 372 -9.91 -16.57 -6.20
CA THR A 372 -8.58 -16.08 -6.61
C THR A 372 -7.51 -16.27 -5.53
N TRP A 373 -7.68 -17.27 -4.66
CA TRP A 373 -6.74 -17.65 -3.61
C TRP A 373 -6.24 -19.06 -3.82
N LEU A 374 -5.00 -19.28 -3.41
CA LEU A 374 -4.22 -20.52 -3.58
C LEU A 374 -4.22 -21.33 -2.28
N VAL A 375 -4.14 -20.63 -1.15
CA VAL A 375 -4.17 -21.21 0.20
C VAL A 375 -5.05 -20.34 1.08
N SER A 376 -5.81 -20.92 2.01
CA SER A 376 -6.51 -20.17 3.05
C SER A 376 -6.49 -20.87 4.41
N TRP A 377 -6.72 -20.11 5.48
CA TRP A 377 -6.92 -20.62 6.85
C TRP A 377 -7.75 -19.63 7.66
N THR A 378 -8.32 -20.09 8.78
CA THR A 378 -9.02 -19.24 9.75
C THR A 378 -8.04 -18.80 10.84
N GLU A 379 -7.91 -17.49 11.10
CA GLU A 379 -7.15 -17.00 12.25
C GLU A 379 -7.99 -16.91 13.54
N ASN A 380 -7.34 -16.92 14.70
CA ASN A 380 -7.97 -17.21 15.99
C ASN A 380 -8.35 -15.98 16.84
N ILE A 381 -8.11 -14.76 16.36
CA ILE A 381 -8.43 -13.52 17.07
C ILE A 381 -9.84 -13.06 16.69
N GLN A 382 -10.15 -13.02 15.38
CA GLN A 382 -11.44 -12.54 14.85
C GLN A 382 -12.21 -13.61 14.07
N GLY A 383 -11.70 -14.85 13.98
CA GLY A 383 -12.31 -15.91 13.17
C GLY A 383 -12.28 -15.63 11.66
N SER A 384 -11.49 -14.64 11.22
CA SER A 384 -11.45 -14.22 9.81
C SER A 384 -10.63 -15.17 8.96
N ILE A 385 -11.02 -15.32 7.69
CA ILE A 385 -10.28 -16.14 6.73
C ILE A 385 -9.12 -15.31 6.15
N LYS A 386 -7.89 -15.81 6.29
CA LYS A 386 -6.69 -15.29 5.63
C LYS A 386 -6.38 -16.09 4.37
N TYR A 387 -5.68 -15.45 3.43
CA TYR A 387 -5.50 -15.97 2.08
C TYR A 387 -4.07 -15.72 1.56
N ILE A 388 -3.50 -16.74 0.90
CA ILE A 388 -2.39 -16.58 -0.04
C ILE A 388 -3.00 -16.31 -1.41
N MET A 389 -2.62 -15.18 -2.01
CA MET A 389 -3.06 -14.76 -3.34
C MET A 389 -1.87 -14.32 -4.19
N LEU A 390 -2.10 -14.16 -5.50
CA LEU A 390 -1.10 -13.66 -6.43
C LEU A 390 -0.64 -12.22 -6.12
N ASN A 391 0.57 -11.91 -6.57
CA ASN A 391 1.23 -10.61 -6.46
C ASN A 391 0.44 -9.52 -7.20
N PRO A 392 0.48 -8.25 -6.77
CA PRO A 392 -0.17 -7.14 -7.48
C PRO A 392 0.21 -6.94 -8.95
N SER A 393 1.28 -7.56 -9.47
CA SER A 393 1.63 -7.56 -10.91
C SER A 393 0.84 -8.56 -11.76
N SER A 394 0.12 -9.51 -11.16
CA SER A 394 -0.49 -10.63 -11.88
C SER A 394 -1.72 -10.25 -12.68
N ARG A 395 -2.10 -11.03 -13.71
CA ARG A 395 -3.32 -10.78 -14.51
C ARG A 395 -4.55 -10.56 -13.62
N ILE A 396 -4.86 -11.52 -12.74
CA ILE A 396 -6.04 -11.48 -11.86
C ILE A 396 -6.04 -10.25 -10.92
N LYS A 397 -4.88 -9.73 -10.52
CA LYS A 397 -4.79 -8.55 -9.66
C LYS A 397 -4.79 -7.25 -10.46
N GLY A 398 -4.08 -7.21 -11.57
CA GLY A 398 -3.99 -6.07 -12.48
C GLY A 398 -5.31 -5.78 -13.19
N GLU A 399 -5.98 -6.80 -13.71
CA GLU A 399 -7.27 -6.66 -14.40
C GLU A 399 -8.34 -6.10 -13.45
N LYS A 400 -8.45 -6.62 -12.23
CA LYS A 400 -9.37 -6.07 -11.21
C LYS A 400 -9.02 -4.64 -10.80
N ASP A 401 -7.73 -4.29 -10.78
CA ASP A 401 -7.30 -2.92 -10.48
C ASP A 401 -7.61 -1.96 -11.65
N TRP A 402 -7.48 -2.42 -12.91
CA TRP A 402 -7.90 -1.70 -14.11
C TRP A 402 -9.42 -1.52 -14.19
N GLN A 403 -10.21 -2.59 -14.04
CA GLN A 403 -11.68 -2.56 -14.01
C GLN A 403 -12.22 -1.59 -12.94
N LYS A 404 -11.58 -1.53 -11.77
CA LYS A 404 -11.89 -0.56 -10.70
C LYS A 404 -11.72 0.89 -11.17
N TYR A 405 -10.70 1.19 -11.98
CA TYR A 405 -10.54 2.53 -12.56
C TYR A 405 -11.55 2.78 -13.68
N GLU A 406 -11.84 1.83 -14.57
CA GLU A 406 -12.90 1.99 -15.57
C GLU A 406 -14.29 2.23 -14.95
N MET A 407 -14.58 1.61 -13.80
CA MET A 407 -15.82 1.89 -13.05
C MET A 407 -15.86 3.34 -12.53
N ALA A 408 -14.73 3.88 -12.11
CA ALA A 408 -14.61 5.28 -11.70
C ALA A 408 -14.70 6.27 -12.90
N ARG A 409 -14.24 5.86 -14.10
CA ARG A 409 -14.43 6.60 -15.36
C ARG A 409 -15.87 6.54 -15.88
N ARG A 410 -16.55 5.40 -15.72
CA ARG A 410 -18.00 5.28 -15.94
C ARG A 410 -18.76 6.24 -15.02
N LEU A 411 -18.39 6.33 -13.74
CA LEU A 411 -18.96 7.29 -12.79
C LEU A 411 -18.74 8.74 -13.26
N LYS A 412 -17.55 9.14 -13.73
CA LYS A 412 -17.30 10.49 -14.28
C LYS A 412 -18.36 10.92 -15.31
N LYS A 413 -18.81 10.00 -16.17
CA LYS A 413 -19.80 10.28 -17.23
C LYS A 413 -21.23 10.47 -16.73
N CYS A 414 -21.56 10.12 -15.49
CA CYS A 414 -22.92 10.20 -14.94
C CYS A 414 -23.02 10.84 -13.55
N VAL A 415 -21.90 11.24 -12.94
CA VAL A 415 -21.85 11.74 -11.56
C VAL A 415 -22.72 12.98 -11.35
N ASP A 416 -22.81 13.89 -12.33
CA ASP A 416 -23.60 15.11 -12.17
C ASP A 416 -25.12 14.88 -12.27
N ARG A 417 -25.55 13.81 -12.97
CA ARG A 417 -26.94 13.30 -12.87
C ARG A 417 -27.22 12.74 -11.47
N ILE A 418 -26.26 12.02 -10.88
CA ILE A 418 -26.38 11.48 -9.51
C ILE A 418 -26.40 12.63 -8.48
N ARG A 419 -25.62 13.69 -8.70
CA ARG A 419 -25.61 14.91 -7.87
C ARG A 419 -26.90 15.70 -7.96
N ALA A 420 -27.49 15.82 -9.15
CA ALA A 420 -28.82 16.40 -9.32
C ALA A 420 -29.87 15.58 -8.56
N GLN A 421 -29.85 14.25 -8.69
CA GLN A 421 -30.79 13.37 -7.99
C GLN A 421 -30.68 13.49 -6.46
N TYR A 422 -29.49 13.35 -5.87
CA TYR A 422 -29.38 13.42 -4.41
C TYR A 422 -29.73 14.82 -3.86
N ARG A 423 -29.51 15.89 -4.64
CA ARG A 423 -29.92 17.26 -4.26
C ARG A 423 -31.44 17.44 -4.22
N GLU A 424 -32.19 16.68 -5.04
CA GLU A 424 -33.64 16.66 -4.98
C GLU A 424 -34.15 15.74 -3.86
N ASP A 425 -33.53 14.57 -3.67
CA ASP A 425 -33.83 13.62 -2.58
C ASP A 425 -33.77 14.28 -1.18
N TRP A 426 -32.92 15.30 -0.97
CA TRP A 426 -32.90 16.10 0.26
C TRP A 426 -34.23 16.76 0.63
N LYS A 427 -35.13 16.97 -0.34
CA LYS A 427 -36.47 17.55 -0.15
C LYS A 427 -37.56 16.48 0.02
N SER A 428 -37.23 15.20 -0.10
CA SER A 428 -38.19 14.08 -0.05
C SER A 428 -39.06 14.10 1.21
N LYS A 429 -40.27 13.56 1.11
CA LYS A 429 -41.14 13.32 2.28
C LYS A 429 -40.63 12.15 3.14
N GLU A 430 -39.82 11.25 2.58
CA GLU A 430 -39.25 10.10 3.31
C GLU A 430 -37.92 10.44 3.97
N MET A 431 -37.84 10.30 5.30
CA MET A 431 -36.60 10.51 6.06
C MET A 431 -35.44 9.63 5.57
N ARG A 432 -35.74 8.36 5.24
CA ARG A 432 -34.78 7.39 4.70
C ARG A 432 -34.12 7.86 3.39
N ILE A 433 -34.88 8.53 2.52
CA ILE A 433 -34.37 9.08 1.26
C ILE A 433 -33.46 10.29 1.55
N ARG A 434 -33.83 11.18 2.47
CA ARG A 434 -32.98 12.30 2.88
C ARG A 434 -31.66 11.83 3.49
N GLN A 435 -31.70 10.88 4.43
CA GLN A 435 -30.51 10.32 5.08
C GLN A 435 -29.56 9.68 4.05
N ARG A 436 -30.10 8.84 3.15
CA ARG A 436 -29.36 8.26 2.01
C ARG A 436 -28.67 9.32 1.17
N ALA A 437 -29.35 10.41 0.86
CA ALA A 437 -28.86 11.49 0.00
C ALA A 437 -27.84 12.41 0.68
N VAL A 438 -27.94 12.65 1.99
CA VAL A 438 -26.93 13.37 2.76
C VAL A 438 -25.67 12.52 2.96
N ALA A 439 -25.81 11.23 3.27
CA ALA A 439 -24.68 10.31 3.34
C ALA A 439 -23.95 10.16 1.98
N LEU A 440 -24.70 10.12 0.87
CA LEU A 440 -24.11 10.11 -0.46
C LEU A 440 -23.38 11.43 -0.79
N TYR A 441 -23.93 12.58 -0.38
CA TYR A 441 -23.25 13.88 -0.48
C TYR A 441 -21.93 13.92 0.30
N PHE A 442 -21.87 13.40 1.53
CA PHE A 442 -20.62 13.29 2.29
C PHE A 442 -19.60 12.35 1.61
N ILE A 443 -20.06 11.27 0.97
CA ILE A 443 -19.19 10.35 0.22
C ILE A 443 -18.67 10.99 -1.09
N ASP A 444 -19.47 11.79 -1.80
CA ASP A 444 -19.06 12.52 -3.00
C ASP A 444 -18.15 13.73 -2.68
N LYS A 445 -18.45 14.53 -1.65
CA LYS A 445 -17.72 15.77 -1.36
C LYS A 445 -16.50 15.57 -0.46
N LEU A 446 -16.65 14.77 0.61
CA LEU A 446 -15.62 14.60 1.64
C LEU A 446 -14.84 13.29 1.48
N ALA A 447 -15.11 12.53 0.41
CA ALA A 447 -14.51 11.22 0.12
C ALA A 447 -14.52 10.28 1.34
N LEU A 448 -15.58 10.31 2.15
CA LEU A 448 -15.72 9.44 3.31
C LEU A 448 -15.77 7.96 2.90
N ARG A 449 -15.35 7.09 3.83
CA ARG A 449 -15.54 5.63 3.67
C ARG A 449 -16.97 5.29 4.07
N ALA A 450 -17.55 4.28 3.43
CA ALA A 450 -18.96 3.91 3.62
C ALA A 450 -19.36 3.66 5.08
N GLY A 451 -18.48 3.11 5.93
CA GLY A 451 -18.79 2.82 7.34
C GLY A 451 -19.72 1.61 7.48
N ASN A 452 -19.15 0.41 7.52
CA ASN A 452 -19.92 -0.77 7.88
C ASN A 452 -20.09 -0.79 9.41
N GLU A 453 -21.30 -1.15 9.86
CA GLU A 453 -21.57 -1.67 11.21
C GLU A 453 -20.52 -2.73 11.60
N LYS A 454 -20.23 -2.82 12.90
CA LYS A 454 -19.32 -3.80 13.47
C LYS A 454 -19.88 -4.36 14.76
N GLU A 455 -19.39 -5.53 15.14
CA GLU A 455 -19.63 -6.08 16.47
C GLU A 455 -18.87 -5.26 17.51
N GLU A 456 -19.63 -4.77 18.51
CA GLU A 456 -19.12 -4.06 19.68
C GLU A 456 -18.23 -4.98 20.53
N GLY A 457 -17.21 -4.44 21.19
CA GLY A 457 -16.24 -5.22 21.98
C GLY A 457 -15.33 -6.18 21.17
N GLU A 458 -15.63 -6.43 19.90
CA GLU A 458 -14.85 -7.30 19.00
C GLU A 458 -13.78 -6.54 18.21
N THR A 459 -13.99 -5.25 17.95
CA THR A 459 -13.13 -4.39 17.13
C THR A 459 -12.87 -3.03 17.78
N ALA A 460 -11.84 -2.31 17.34
CA ALA A 460 -11.65 -0.91 17.75
C ALA A 460 -12.81 -0.05 17.19
N ASP A 461 -13.49 0.69 18.08
CA ASP A 461 -14.52 1.63 17.66
C ASP A 461 -13.92 2.67 16.70
N THR A 462 -14.47 2.70 15.49
CA THR A 462 -13.99 3.51 14.37
C THR A 462 -15.03 3.50 13.25
N VAL A 463 -15.54 4.67 12.88
CA VAL A 463 -16.75 4.81 12.07
C VAL A 463 -16.47 5.16 10.60
N GLY A 464 -17.53 5.18 9.81
CA GLY A 464 -17.58 5.81 8.49
C GLY A 464 -18.99 6.34 8.21
N CYS A 465 -19.23 6.83 7.00
CA CYS A 465 -20.39 7.68 6.70
C CYS A 465 -21.77 7.12 7.09
N CYS A 466 -22.03 5.83 6.89
CA CYS A 466 -23.32 5.19 7.23
C CYS A 466 -23.36 4.61 8.66
N SER A 467 -22.36 4.91 9.49
CA SER A 467 -22.26 4.48 10.90
C SER A 467 -21.75 5.64 11.78
N LEU A 468 -22.06 6.88 11.39
CA LEU A 468 -21.77 8.07 12.18
C LEU A 468 -22.84 8.16 13.27
N ARG A 469 -22.42 8.19 14.53
CA ARG A 469 -23.27 8.55 15.68
C ARG A 469 -23.39 10.07 15.84
N VAL A 470 -24.39 10.56 16.57
CA VAL A 470 -24.67 11.99 16.81
C VAL A 470 -23.46 12.75 17.37
N GLU A 471 -22.71 12.16 18.31
CA GLU A 471 -21.52 12.75 18.96
C GLU A 471 -20.42 13.25 18.01
N HIS A 472 -20.37 12.72 16.78
CA HIS A 472 -19.29 12.97 15.83
C HIS A 472 -19.45 14.27 15.03
N LEU A 473 -20.59 14.96 15.15
CA LEU A 473 -20.93 16.14 14.37
C LEU A 473 -21.42 17.28 15.28
N THR A 474 -20.73 18.43 15.21
CA THR A 474 -21.23 19.69 15.78
C THR A 474 -21.75 20.58 14.66
N LEU A 475 -22.96 21.12 14.82
CA LEU A 475 -23.63 21.95 13.82
C LEU A 475 -23.52 23.44 14.19
N HIS A 476 -22.71 24.19 13.45
CA HIS A 476 -22.47 25.62 13.67
C HIS A 476 -23.23 26.45 12.63
N GLN A 477 -24.17 27.27 13.08
CA GLN A 477 -25.00 28.10 12.19
C GLN A 477 -24.17 29.13 11.41
N GLU A 478 -23.14 29.69 12.06
CA GLU A 478 -22.04 30.43 11.45
C GLU A 478 -20.75 30.09 12.21
N MET A 479 -19.63 29.94 11.50
CA MET A 479 -18.31 29.74 12.10
C MET A 479 -17.21 30.20 11.13
N ASP A 480 -16.15 30.83 11.64
CA ASP A 480 -14.98 31.27 10.86
C ASP A 480 -15.36 32.12 9.61
N GLY A 481 -16.47 32.88 9.69
CA GLY A 481 -17.01 33.71 8.60
C GLY A 481 -17.80 32.93 7.53
N GLN A 482 -18.26 31.71 7.83
CA GLN A 482 -18.94 30.81 6.90
C GLN A 482 -20.26 30.33 7.51
N GLU A 483 -21.37 30.42 6.76
CA GLU A 483 -22.68 29.87 7.20
C GLU A 483 -22.72 28.33 7.09
N TYR A 484 -23.58 27.70 7.91
CA TYR A 484 -23.94 26.27 7.83
C TYR A 484 -22.73 25.32 7.90
N VAL A 485 -21.83 25.55 8.87
CA VAL A 485 -20.62 24.75 9.06
C VAL A 485 -20.91 23.50 9.87
N VAL A 486 -20.56 22.34 9.31
CA VAL A 486 -20.53 21.06 10.01
C VAL A 486 -19.10 20.79 10.44
N GLU A 487 -18.87 20.73 11.75
CA GLU A 487 -17.62 20.24 12.33
C GLU A 487 -17.74 18.74 12.53
N PHE A 488 -16.89 17.98 11.87
CA PHE A 488 -16.78 16.53 12.04
C PHE A 488 -15.58 16.22 12.94
N ASP A 489 -15.77 15.35 13.93
CA ASP A 489 -14.66 14.74 14.67
C ASP A 489 -14.95 13.26 14.97
N PHE A 490 -14.18 12.35 14.35
CA PHE A 490 -14.34 10.92 14.59
C PHE A 490 -13.09 10.10 14.27
N LEU A 491 -12.96 8.93 14.89
CA LEU A 491 -11.90 7.98 14.52
C LEU A 491 -12.33 7.15 13.30
N GLY A 492 -11.70 7.40 12.14
CA GLY A 492 -11.94 6.62 10.92
C GLY A 492 -11.15 5.30 10.88
N LYS A 493 -11.19 4.60 9.74
CA LYS A 493 -10.40 3.37 9.50
C LYS A 493 -8.96 3.51 10.01
N ASP A 494 -8.47 2.45 10.66
CA ASP A 494 -7.15 2.35 11.28
C ASP A 494 -6.94 3.27 12.50
N SER A 495 -8.04 3.78 13.07
CA SER A 495 -8.09 4.74 14.19
C SER A 495 -7.40 6.08 13.88
N ILE A 496 -7.48 6.50 12.62
CA ILE A 496 -7.00 7.80 12.16
C ILE A 496 -8.14 8.81 12.35
N ARG A 497 -7.95 9.81 13.22
CA ARG A 497 -8.90 10.91 13.43
C ARG A 497 -9.18 11.63 12.11
N TYR A 498 -10.47 11.77 11.79
CA TYR A 498 -10.98 12.68 10.79
C TYR A 498 -11.55 13.87 11.56
N TYR A 499 -10.81 14.97 11.55
CA TYR A 499 -11.26 16.26 12.06
C TYR A 499 -11.35 17.23 10.88
N ASN A 500 -12.52 17.83 10.65
CA ASN A 500 -12.73 18.76 9.52
C ASN A 500 -13.93 19.68 9.76
N LYS A 501 -13.77 20.98 9.49
CA LYS A 501 -14.88 21.96 9.45
C LYS A 501 -15.31 22.18 8.01
N VAL A 502 -16.59 22.02 7.70
CA VAL A 502 -17.11 22.00 6.32
C VAL A 502 -18.39 22.81 6.21
N PRO A 503 -18.42 23.94 5.46
CA PRO A 503 -19.65 24.56 5.01
C PRO A 503 -20.44 23.60 4.12
N VAL A 504 -21.70 23.34 4.46
CA VAL A 504 -22.59 22.48 3.65
C VAL A 504 -23.74 23.29 3.06
N GLU A 505 -24.39 22.74 2.02
CA GLU A 505 -25.58 23.38 1.44
C GLU A 505 -26.68 23.48 2.51
N LYS A 506 -27.35 24.64 2.65
CA LYS A 506 -28.36 24.94 3.70
C LYS A 506 -29.43 23.86 3.93
N ARG A 507 -29.77 23.07 2.89
CA ARG A 507 -30.68 21.92 2.99
C ARG A 507 -30.06 20.68 3.65
N VAL A 508 -28.76 20.45 3.49
CA VAL A 508 -28.00 19.42 4.22
C VAL A 508 -27.96 19.78 5.70
N PHE A 509 -27.58 21.01 6.05
CA PHE A 509 -27.52 21.47 7.45
C PHE A 509 -28.86 21.30 8.17
N LYS A 510 -29.96 21.80 7.59
CA LYS A 510 -31.30 21.62 8.16
C LYS A 510 -31.75 20.17 8.23
N ASN A 511 -31.31 19.30 7.31
CA ASN A 511 -31.59 17.88 7.43
C ASN A 511 -30.76 17.21 8.53
N LEU A 512 -29.52 17.62 8.78
CA LEU A 512 -28.72 17.12 9.91
C LEU A 512 -29.36 17.47 11.26
N GLN A 513 -29.90 18.69 11.40
CA GLN A 513 -30.69 19.06 12.59
C GLN A 513 -31.85 18.08 12.82
N LEU A 514 -32.65 17.78 11.78
CA LEU A 514 -33.73 16.78 11.79
C LEU A 514 -33.26 15.31 11.88
N PHE A 515 -31.95 15.03 11.83
CA PHE A 515 -31.37 13.70 12.02
C PHE A 515 -30.78 13.51 13.42
N MET A 516 -30.63 14.60 14.18
CA MET A 516 -30.12 14.66 15.56
C MET A 516 -31.24 15.04 16.57
N GLU A 517 -32.43 15.39 16.07
CA GLU A 517 -33.65 15.60 16.85
C GLU A 517 -34.10 14.28 17.52
N ASP A 518 -34.50 14.35 18.79
CA ASP A 518 -34.90 13.23 19.66
C ASP A 518 -33.91 12.04 19.70
N LYS A 519 -32.60 12.32 19.86
CA LYS A 519 -31.52 11.33 19.96
C LYS A 519 -30.46 11.64 21.00
N GLU A 520 -29.84 10.60 21.54
CA GLU A 520 -28.67 10.67 22.43
C GLU A 520 -27.35 10.72 21.62
N PRO A 521 -26.21 11.11 22.22
CA PRO A 521 -24.92 11.22 21.52
C PRO A 521 -24.46 9.92 20.84
N GLU A 522 -24.77 8.77 21.43
CA GLU A 522 -24.41 7.44 20.96
C GLU A 522 -25.33 6.89 19.85
N ASP A 523 -26.46 7.54 19.53
CA ASP A 523 -27.39 7.08 18.49
C ASP A 523 -26.83 7.29 17.08
N ASP A 524 -27.17 6.39 16.15
CA ASP A 524 -26.82 6.54 14.74
C ASP A 524 -27.51 7.78 14.11
N LEU A 525 -26.71 8.71 13.57
CA LEU A 525 -27.15 9.87 12.80
C LEU A 525 -28.04 9.47 11.61
N PHE A 526 -27.80 8.28 11.04
CA PHE A 526 -28.52 7.76 9.89
C PHE A 526 -29.30 6.46 10.22
N ASP A 527 -30.14 6.50 11.26
CA ASP A 527 -30.95 5.39 11.80
C ASP A 527 -31.72 4.51 10.78
N ARG A 528 -31.96 5.00 9.54
CA ARG A 528 -32.70 4.27 8.48
C ARG A 528 -31.81 3.84 7.31
N LEU A 529 -30.50 3.95 7.46
CA LEU A 529 -29.49 3.69 6.43
C LEU A 529 -28.42 2.73 6.93
N ASN A 530 -27.97 1.85 6.05
CA ASN A 530 -26.68 1.20 6.18
C ASN A 530 -26.01 1.02 4.83
N THR A 531 -24.78 0.52 4.81
CA THR A 531 -24.02 0.38 3.56
C THR A 531 -24.64 -0.61 2.58
N SER A 532 -25.46 -1.57 3.03
CA SER A 532 -26.21 -2.45 2.12
C SER A 532 -27.28 -1.67 1.37
N ILE A 533 -28.10 -0.88 2.08
CA ILE A 533 -29.12 0.00 1.51
C ILE A 533 -28.49 1.03 0.55
N LEU A 534 -27.39 1.67 0.96
CA LEU A 534 -26.70 2.65 0.11
C LEU A 534 -26.14 2.02 -1.17
N ASN A 535 -25.43 0.89 -1.07
CA ASN A 535 -24.83 0.27 -2.26
C ASN A 535 -25.88 -0.36 -3.18
N LYS A 536 -27.02 -0.85 -2.67
CA LYS A 536 -28.14 -1.26 -3.53
C LYS A 536 -28.63 -0.09 -4.38
N HIS A 537 -28.88 1.07 -3.76
CA HIS A 537 -29.33 2.25 -4.50
C HIS A 537 -28.28 2.76 -5.51
N LEU A 538 -27.00 2.70 -5.17
CA LEU A 538 -25.94 3.06 -6.10
C LEU A 538 -25.89 2.13 -7.32
N GLN A 539 -26.08 0.82 -7.13
CA GLN A 539 -26.19 -0.17 -8.22
C GLN A 539 -27.41 0.09 -9.13
N GLU A 540 -28.51 0.65 -8.61
CA GLU A 540 -29.67 1.08 -9.40
C GLU A 540 -29.35 2.33 -10.26
N LEU A 541 -28.52 3.26 -9.74
CA LEU A 541 -28.11 4.48 -10.46
C LEU A 541 -27.07 4.22 -11.57
N MET A 542 -26.17 3.25 -11.35
CA MET A 542 -25.25 2.73 -12.36
C MET A 542 -24.78 1.33 -11.97
N ASP A 543 -24.87 0.38 -12.92
CA ASP A 543 -24.34 -0.97 -12.72
C ASP A 543 -22.85 -0.97 -12.28
N GLY A 544 -22.57 -1.69 -11.20
CA GLY A 544 -21.27 -1.85 -10.56
C GLY A 544 -20.87 -0.72 -9.62
N LEU A 545 -21.70 0.31 -9.46
CA LEU A 545 -21.41 1.45 -8.60
C LEU A 545 -21.58 1.10 -7.11
N THR A 546 -20.56 1.47 -6.33
CA THR A 546 -20.58 1.38 -4.87
C THR A 546 -19.93 2.61 -4.26
N ALA A 547 -20.16 2.89 -2.97
CA ALA A 547 -19.56 4.02 -2.26
C ALA A 547 -18.01 4.04 -2.32
N LYS A 548 -17.38 2.89 -2.58
CA LYS A 548 -15.92 2.78 -2.76
C LYS A 548 -15.43 3.40 -4.09
N VAL A 549 -16.28 3.45 -5.11
CA VAL A 549 -15.95 4.02 -6.44
C VAL A 549 -15.79 5.53 -6.35
N PHE A 550 -16.64 6.24 -5.60
CA PHE A 550 -16.53 7.70 -5.40
C PHE A 550 -15.14 8.10 -4.87
N ARG A 551 -14.59 7.37 -3.88
CA ARG A 551 -13.23 7.62 -3.38
C ARG A 551 -12.12 7.38 -4.42
N THR A 552 -12.33 6.51 -5.40
CA THR A 552 -11.39 6.27 -6.51
C THR A 552 -11.54 7.32 -7.61
N TYR A 553 -12.78 7.70 -7.92
CA TYR A 553 -13.13 8.76 -8.85
C TYR A 553 -12.56 10.11 -8.38
N ASN A 554 -12.93 10.56 -7.19
CA ASN A 554 -12.48 11.82 -6.60
C ASN A 554 -10.95 11.89 -6.52
N ALA A 555 -10.30 10.84 -6.02
CA ALA A 555 -8.85 10.80 -5.94
C ALA A 555 -8.18 10.94 -7.32
N SER A 556 -8.71 10.26 -8.34
CA SER A 556 -8.14 10.28 -9.69
C SER A 556 -8.41 11.61 -10.42
N ILE A 557 -9.64 12.14 -10.37
CA ILE A 557 -9.96 13.42 -11.03
C ILE A 557 -9.24 14.60 -10.38
N THR A 558 -9.15 14.65 -9.04
CA THR A 558 -8.38 15.67 -8.33
C THR A 558 -6.89 15.58 -8.65
N LEU A 559 -6.31 14.39 -8.86
CA LEU A 559 -4.93 14.29 -9.37
C LEU A 559 -4.81 14.90 -10.76
N GLN A 560 -5.70 14.57 -11.70
CA GLN A 560 -5.63 15.08 -13.08
C GLN A 560 -5.75 16.62 -13.10
N GLN A 561 -6.70 17.17 -12.35
CA GLN A 561 -6.91 18.61 -12.19
C GLN A 561 -5.66 19.28 -11.60
N GLN A 562 -5.20 18.82 -10.44
CA GLN A 562 -4.03 19.40 -9.77
C GLN A 562 -2.72 19.22 -10.55
N LEU A 563 -2.56 18.17 -11.37
CA LEU A 563 -1.41 18.05 -12.27
C LEU A 563 -1.49 19.04 -13.44
N ASN A 564 -2.68 19.36 -13.95
CA ASN A 564 -2.89 20.38 -14.97
C ASN A 564 -2.69 21.81 -14.42
N GLU A 565 -3.11 22.06 -13.18
CA GLU A 565 -2.98 23.37 -12.51
C GLU A 565 -1.55 23.67 -12.01
N LEU A 566 -0.87 22.66 -11.43
CA LEU A 566 0.40 22.89 -10.71
C LEU A 566 1.67 22.62 -11.53
N THR A 567 1.59 22.18 -12.78
CA THR A 567 2.79 21.76 -13.55
C THR A 567 3.11 22.68 -14.73
N THR A 568 4.20 23.45 -14.60
CA THR A 568 4.80 24.24 -15.68
C THR A 568 5.47 23.33 -16.72
N SER A 569 5.37 23.70 -18.00
CA SER A 569 5.95 22.93 -19.12
C SER A 569 7.49 23.07 -19.17
N GLU A 570 7.97 24.24 -18.78
CA GLU A 570 9.36 24.71 -18.86
C GLU A 570 10.19 24.22 -17.66
N ASP A 571 9.54 23.73 -16.62
CA ASP A 571 10.18 23.30 -15.38
C ASP A 571 11.17 22.14 -15.58
N ASN A 572 12.24 22.16 -14.79
CA ASN A 572 13.16 21.03 -14.71
C ASN A 572 12.52 19.82 -14.01
N VAL A 573 13.11 18.63 -14.22
CA VAL A 573 12.57 17.36 -13.68
C VAL A 573 12.39 17.38 -12.14
N PRO A 574 13.33 17.92 -11.32
CA PRO A 574 13.08 18.15 -9.89
C PRO A 574 11.83 18.98 -9.57
N ALA A 575 11.63 20.12 -10.23
CA ALA A 575 10.45 20.97 -10.01
C ALA A 575 9.14 20.25 -10.39
N LYS A 576 9.10 19.60 -11.56
CA LYS A 576 7.95 18.78 -11.99
C LYS A 576 7.61 17.67 -10.98
N ILE A 577 8.61 17.04 -10.34
CA ILE A 577 8.37 16.04 -9.29
C ILE A 577 7.76 16.67 -8.03
N LEU A 578 8.11 17.91 -7.67
CA LEU A 578 7.47 18.63 -6.57
C LEU A 578 6.00 18.93 -6.88
N SER A 579 5.67 19.41 -8.09
CA SER A 579 4.29 19.61 -8.53
C SER A 579 3.48 18.30 -8.50
N TYR A 580 4.06 17.19 -8.96
CA TYR A 580 3.44 15.86 -8.83
C TYR A 580 3.16 15.48 -7.37
N ASN A 581 4.12 15.70 -6.47
CA ASN A 581 3.96 15.35 -5.07
C ASN A 581 2.93 16.25 -4.37
N ARG A 582 2.85 17.55 -4.74
CA ARG A 582 1.81 18.48 -4.28
C ARG A 582 0.41 18.08 -4.77
N ALA A 583 0.26 17.70 -6.05
CA ALA A 583 -1.01 17.19 -6.57
C ALA A 583 -1.45 15.89 -5.84
N ASN A 584 -0.53 14.96 -5.58
CA ASN A 584 -0.81 13.77 -4.78
C ASN A 584 -1.04 14.09 -3.28
N ARG A 585 -0.48 15.18 -2.75
CA ARG A 585 -0.72 15.67 -1.39
C ARG A 585 -2.15 16.17 -1.24
N ALA A 586 -2.68 16.94 -2.19
CA ALA A 586 -4.08 17.36 -2.21
C ALA A 586 -5.03 16.13 -2.15
N VAL A 587 -4.77 15.11 -2.98
CA VAL A 587 -5.53 13.84 -2.94
C VAL A 587 -5.37 13.10 -1.61
N ALA A 588 -4.17 13.09 -1.02
CA ALA A 588 -3.92 12.43 0.26
C ALA A 588 -4.64 13.14 1.42
N VAL A 589 -4.74 14.48 1.40
CA VAL A 589 -5.56 15.27 2.34
C VAL A 589 -7.04 14.94 2.15
N LEU A 590 -7.58 15.04 0.93
CA LEU A 590 -8.97 14.69 0.60
C LEU A 590 -9.35 13.27 1.05
N CYS A 591 -8.44 12.31 0.96
CA CYS A 591 -8.68 10.92 1.37
C CYS A 591 -8.43 10.64 2.88
N ASN A 592 -8.10 11.67 3.67
CA ASN A 592 -7.57 11.60 5.04
C ASN A 592 -6.48 10.52 5.22
N HIS A 593 -5.45 10.57 4.37
CA HIS A 593 -4.27 9.69 4.44
C HIS A 593 -3.17 10.33 5.30
N GLN A 594 -3.40 10.43 6.60
CA GLN A 594 -2.43 10.95 7.57
C GLN A 594 -1.36 9.93 7.99
N ARG A 595 -0.31 10.41 8.65
CA ARG A 595 0.66 9.64 9.46
C ARG A 595 1.17 10.49 10.62
N ALA A 596 1.57 9.84 11.70
CA ALA A 596 2.37 10.51 12.74
C ALA A 596 3.71 11.02 12.17
N PRO A 597 4.24 12.16 12.64
CA PRO A 597 5.59 12.60 12.29
C PRO A 597 6.63 11.52 12.64
N PRO A 598 7.61 11.22 11.78
CA PRO A 598 8.68 10.28 12.12
C PRO A 598 9.47 10.72 13.35
N LYS A 599 9.72 9.84 14.33
CA LYS A 599 10.47 10.16 15.57
C LYS A 599 11.88 10.76 15.34
N THR A 600 12.46 10.61 14.14
CA THR A 600 13.76 11.17 13.74
C THR A 600 13.63 12.26 12.66
N PHE A 601 12.44 12.83 12.46
CA PHE A 601 12.18 13.81 11.39
C PHE A 601 13.04 15.06 11.55
N GLU A 602 13.02 15.67 12.73
CA GLU A 602 13.70 16.94 13.02
C GLU A 602 15.20 16.86 12.75
N LYS A 603 15.85 15.85 13.34
CA LYS A 603 17.26 15.53 13.09
C LYS A 603 17.53 15.23 11.60
N SER A 604 16.57 14.70 10.84
CA SER A 604 16.74 14.51 9.39
C SER A 604 16.54 15.77 8.56
N MET A 605 15.80 16.77 9.04
CA MET A 605 15.66 18.08 8.39
C MET A 605 16.85 18.97 8.67
N GLN A 606 17.34 19.02 9.92
CA GLN A 606 18.61 19.66 10.27
C GLN A 606 19.77 19.13 9.41
N ASN A 607 19.92 17.80 9.30
CA ASN A 607 20.91 17.12 8.43
C ASN A 607 20.72 17.34 6.92
N LEU A 608 19.60 17.93 6.49
CA LEU A 608 19.36 18.33 5.11
C LEU A 608 19.64 19.83 4.93
N GLN A 609 19.25 20.66 5.90
CA GLN A 609 19.54 22.09 5.92
C GLN A 609 21.05 22.36 5.90
N THR A 610 21.84 21.71 6.76
CA THR A 610 23.32 21.85 6.73
C THR A 610 23.95 21.50 5.37
N LYS A 611 23.30 20.64 4.56
CA LYS A 611 23.75 20.30 3.19
C LYS A 611 23.30 21.32 2.15
N ILE A 612 22.18 22.00 2.38
CA ILE A 612 21.71 23.15 1.59
C ILE A 612 22.65 24.33 1.84
N ASP A 613 22.98 24.62 3.11
CA ASP A 613 23.83 25.76 3.48
C ASP A 613 25.26 25.59 2.94
N ALA A 614 25.88 24.42 3.14
CA ALA A 614 27.17 24.08 2.53
C ALA A 614 27.15 24.05 0.98
N LYS A 615 25.97 23.97 0.36
CA LYS A 615 25.80 24.12 -1.10
C LYS A 615 25.59 25.57 -1.54
N LYS A 616 24.99 26.42 -0.69
CA LYS A 616 24.93 27.87 -0.88
C LYS A 616 26.30 28.51 -0.79
N GLU A 617 27.14 28.06 0.15
CA GLU A 617 28.55 28.45 0.26
C GLU A 617 29.34 28.08 -1.01
N GLN A 618 29.31 26.80 -1.43
CA GLN A 618 29.94 26.35 -2.68
C GLN A 618 29.45 27.10 -3.92
N LEU A 619 28.18 27.53 -3.94
CA LEU A 619 27.62 28.33 -5.02
C LEU A 619 28.13 29.78 -5.00
N ALA A 620 28.28 30.38 -3.82
CA ALA A 620 28.82 31.73 -3.65
C ALA A 620 30.29 31.78 -4.09
N ASP A 621 31.10 30.78 -3.71
CA ASP A 621 32.48 30.63 -4.18
C ASP A 621 32.56 30.45 -5.69
N ALA A 622 31.80 29.51 -6.27
CA ALA A 622 31.79 29.30 -7.73
C ALA A 622 31.33 30.54 -8.51
N LYS A 623 30.41 31.34 -7.96
CA LYS A 623 30.00 32.64 -8.52
C LYS A 623 31.11 33.70 -8.39
N ARG A 624 31.90 33.69 -7.31
CA ARG A 624 33.10 34.54 -7.14
C ARG A 624 34.18 34.19 -8.16
N GLU A 625 34.47 32.90 -8.35
CA GLU A 625 35.40 32.41 -9.39
C GLU A 625 34.93 32.79 -10.80
N LEU A 626 33.63 32.64 -11.11
CA LEU A 626 33.09 33.05 -12.40
C LEU A 626 33.16 34.57 -12.61
N LYS A 627 33.04 35.38 -11.56
CA LYS A 627 33.23 36.84 -11.64
C LYS A 627 34.70 37.20 -11.94
N SER A 628 35.66 36.54 -11.28
CA SER A 628 37.10 36.70 -11.56
C SER A 628 37.44 36.27 -13.00
N ALA A 629 37.07 35.07 -13.41
CA ALA A 629 37.34 34.58 -14.77
C ALA A 629 36.76 35.51 -15.87
N LYS A 630 35.58 36.11 -15.62
CA LYS A 630 34.98 37.11 -16.53
C LYS A 630 35.77 38.43 -16.57
N ALA A 631 36.44 38.83 -15.50
CA ALA A 631 37.33 39.99 -15.49
C ALA A 631 38.63 39.67 -16.27
N ASP A 632 39.26 38.53 -15.98
CA ASP A 632 40.48 38.08 -16.66
C ASP A 632 40.26 37.95 -18.17
N ALA A 633 39.11 37.45 -18.60
CA ALA A 633 38.74 37.34 -20.01
C ALA A 633 38.50 38.69 -20.72
N LYS A 634 38.06 39.74 -19.99
CA LYS A 634 37.97 41.10 -20.53
C LYS A 634 39.35 41.72 -20.78
N VAL A 635 40.31 41.44 -19.88
CA VAL A 635 41.69 41.94 -19.94
C VAL A 635 42.51 41.18 -20.98
N ARG A 636 42.57 39.85 -20.89
CA ARG A 636 43.45 39.01 -21.74
C ARG A 636 42.90 38.73 -23.13
N ARG A 637 41.56 38.66 -23.27
CA ARG A 637 40.81 38.39 -24.53
C ARG A 637 41.15 37.09 -25.29
N ASP A 638 42.11 36.30 -24.82
CA ASP A 638 42.56 35.03 -25.40
C ASP A 638 41.48 33.91 -25.35
N GLU A 639 41.71 32.83 -26.09
CA GLU A 639 40.81 31.66 -26.02
C GLU A 639 40.83 30.98 -24.66
N LYS A 640 41.96 31.01 -23.96
CA LYS A 640 42.18 30.27 -22.71
C LYS A 640 41.29 30.81 -21.59
N SER A 641 41.18 32.14 -21.47
CA SER A 641 40.26 32.80 -20.55
C SER A 641 38.79 32.63 -20.94
N LYS A 642 38.46 32.67 -22.24
CA LYS A 642 37.09 32.36 -22.74
C LYS A 642 36.66 30.94 -22.36
N LYS A 643 37.51 29.94 -22.60
CA LYS A 643 37.30 28.53 -22.21
C LYS A 643 37.22 28.36 -20.68
N ALA A 644 37.99 29.13 -19.90
CA ALA A 644 37.88 29.16 -18.44
C ALA A 644 36.53 29.72 -17.93
N VAL A 645 36.04 30.83 -18.52
CA VAL A 645 34.71 31.40 -18.22
C VAL A 645 33.59 30.40 -18.51
N GLU A 646 33.66 29.69 -19.64
CA GLU A 646 32.67 28.67 -20.00
C GLU A 646 32.67 27.50 -18.99
N SER A 647 33.86 27.03 -18.61
CA SER A 647 34.03 25.98 -17.60
C SER A 647 33.46 26.39 -16.23
N LYS A 648 33.79 27.58 -15.74
CA LYS A 648 33.24 28.11 -14.48
C LYS A 648 31.72 28.38 -14.57
N LYS A 649 31.19 28.78 -15.73
CA LYS A 649 29.73 28.91 -15.95
C LYS A 649 29.03 27.55 -15.82
N LYS A 650 29.56 26.51 -16.46
CA LYS A 650 29.06 25.13 -16.35
C LYS A 650 29.18 24.58 -14.92
N ALA A 651 30.21 24.97 -14.17
CA ALA A 651 30.36 24.63 -12.76
C ALA A 651 29.28 25.28 -11.88
N VAL A 652 29.03 26.59 -12.04
CA VAL A 652 27.94 27.31 -11.34
C VAL A 652 26.59 26.66 -11.61
N GLN A 653 26.22 26.44 -12.89
CA GLN A 653 24.94 25.82 -13.26
C GLN A 653 24.75 24.45 -12.60
N ARG A 654 25.78 23.60 -12.60
CA ARG A 654 25.76 22.27 -11.95
C ARG A 654 25.57 22.36 -10.43
N ILE A 655 26.05 23.42 -9.78
CA ILE A 655 25.85 23.62 -8.34
C ILE A 655 24.45 24.17 -8.07
N GLU A 656 23.92 25.04 -8.93
CA GLU A 656 22.53 25.54 -8.86
C GLU A 656 21.51 24.39 -9.00
N GLU A 657 21.69 23.50 -9.98
CA GLU A 657 20.90 22.26 -10.12
C GLU A 657 20.96 21.36 -8.87
N GLN A 658 22.13 21.24 -8.24
CA GLN A 658 22.30 20.43 -7.02
C GLN A 658 21.65 21.08 -5.79
N LEU A 659 21.76 22.41 -5.67
CA LEU A 659 21.15 23.17 -4.59
C LEU A 659 19.62 23.13 -4.69
N MET A 660 19.07 23.49 -5.86
CA MET A 660 17.63 23.47 -6.12
C MET A 660 17.03 22.09 -5.84
N LYS A 661 17.73 21.01 -6.22
CA LYS A 661 17.30 19.64 -5.91
C LYS A 661 17.25 19.34 -4.41
N LEU A 662 18.18 19.87 -3.61
CA LEU A 662 18.17 19.70 -2.15
C LEU A 662 17.06 20.53 -1.48
N GLU A 663 16.85 21.75 -1.96
CA GLU A 663 15.79 22.64 -1.47
C GLU A 663 14.40 22.06 -1.78
N VAL A 664 14.16 21.62 -3.02
CA VAL A 664 12.96 20.85 -3.41
C VAL A 664 12.77 19.61 -2.52
N GLN A 665 13.85 18.88 -2.21
CA GLN A 665 13.78 17.72 -1.31
C GLN A 665 13.46 18.10 0.15
N ALA A 666 13.81 19.31 0.60
CA ALA A 666 13.44 19.81 1.92
C ALA A 666 11.95 20.20 1.95
N THR A 667 11.49 20.98 0.96
CA THR A 667 10.08 21.35 0.79
C THR A 667 9.17 20.11 0.72
N ASP A 668 9.52 19.13 -0.12
CA ASP A 668 8.77 17.87 -0.27
C ASP A 668 8.70 17.05 1.04
N ARG A 669 9.72 17.16 1.90
CA ARG A 669 9.73 16.48 3.21
C ARG A 669 8.89 17.19 4.26
N GLU A 670 8.93 18.52 4.30
CA GLU A 670 8.16 19.32 5.26
C GLU A 670 6.68 19.32 4.92
N GLU A 671 6.31 19.59 3.66
CA GLU A 671 4.91 19.58 3.21
C GLU A 671 4.22 18.23 3.47
N ASN A 672 4.99 17.13 3.41
CA ASN A 672 4.50 15.77 3.64
C ASN A 672 4.82 15.20 5.04
N LYS A 673 5.27 16.01 6.01
CA LYS A 673 5.61 15.57 7.39
C LYS A 673 4.59 14.58 7.97
N GLN A 674 3.31 14.97 7.95
CA GLN A 674 2.16 14.19 8.45
C GLN A 674 1.33 13.50 7.36
N ILE A 675 1.77 13.46 6.09
CA ILE A 675 0.96 12.97 4.96
C ILE A 675 1.51 11.64 4.38
N ALA A 676 0.62 10.69 4.10
CA ALA A 676 0.93 9.33 3.64
C ALA A 676 0.69 9.12 2.13
N LEU A 677 1.46 9.84 1.30
CA LEU A 677 1.39 9.84 -0.18
C LEU A 677 1.41 8.47 -0.88
N GLY A 678 1.86 7.40 -0.22
CA GLY A 678 1.90 6.06 -0.80
C GLY A 678 0.52 5.40 -0.94
N THR A 679 -0.41 5.70 -0.03
CA THR A 679 -1.71 5.01 0.04
C THR A 679 -2.62 5.39 -1.13
N SER A 680 -2.69 6.67 -1.48
CA SER A 680 -3.36 7.20 -2.69
C SER A 680 -2.73 6.62 -3.96
N LYS A 681 -1.43 6.84 -4.12
CA LYS A 681 -0.60 6.49 -5.30
C LYS A 681 -0.55 5.00 -5.65
N LEU A 682 -0.85 4.11 -4.71
CA LEU A 682 -0.89 2.65 -4.95
C LEU A 682 -2.29 2.10 -5.24
N ASN A 683 -3.38 2.77 -4.83
CA ASN A 683 -4.70 2.14 -4.74
C ASN A 683 -5.88 2.99 -5.23
N TYR A 684 -5.79 4.32 -5.22
CA TYR A 684 -6.90 5.24 -5.50
C TYR A 684 -6.68 6.11 -6.74
N LEU A 685 -5.42 6.35 -7.12
CA LEU A 685 -5.04 7.10 -8.32
C LEU A 685 -4.95 6.17 -9.54
N ASP A 686 -5.62 6.48 -10.64
CA ASP A 686 -5.43 5.78 -11.92
C ASP A 686 -3.98 6.00 -12.41
N PRO A 687 -3.17 4.92 -12.52
CA PRO A 687 -1.77 5.05 -12.91
C PRO A 687 -1.56 5.66 -14.31
N ARG A 688 -2.57 5.59 -15.19
CA ARG A 688 -2.48 6.11 -16.55
C ARG A 688 -2.40 7.64 -16.58
N ILE A 689 -3.01 8.33 -15.61
CA ILE A 689 -2.85 9.79 -15.43
C ILE A 689 -1.38 10.12 -15.21
N SER A 690 -0.71 9.38 -14.31
CA SER A 690 0.71 9.55 -13.99
C SER A 690 1.62 9.18 -15.16
N VAL A 691 1.26 8.17 -15.96
CA VAL A 691 1.99 7.77 -17.18
C VAL A 691 1.85 8.83 -18.28
N ALA A 692 0.64 9.32 -18.54
CA ALA A 692 0.37 10.38 -19.51
C ALA A 692 1.14 11.65 -19.18
N TRP A 693 1.08 12.11 -17.92
CA TRP A 693 1.86 13.24 -17.42
C TRP A 693 3.37 13.03 -17.59
N CYS A 694 3.89 11.83 -17.31
CA CYS A 694 5.30 11.50 -17.55
C CYS A 694 5.68 11.58 -19.04
N LYS A 695 4.88 10.96 -19.93
CA LYS A 695 5.08 11.01 -21.39
C LYS A 695 4.99 12.44 -21.94
N LYS A 696 4.01 13.22 -21.50
CA LYS A 696 3.74 14.61 -21.94
C LYS A 696 4.86 15.58 -21.58
N LEU A 697 5.54 15.39 -20.45
CA LEU A 697 6.53 16.34 -19.90
C LEU A 697 7.98 15.82 -19.89
N GLY A 698 8.23 14.65 -20.50
CA GLY A 698 9.56 14.03 -20.55
C GLY A 698 10.11 13.57 -19.20
N VAL A 699 9.25 13.37 -18.20
CA VAL A 699 9.67 12.94 -16.85
C VAL A 699 9.86 11.41 -16.84
N PRO A 700 11.05 10.88 -16.51
CA PRO A 700 11.27 9.44 -16.51
C PRO A 700 10.39 8.73 -15.48
N ILE A 701 9.63 7.71 -15.91
CA ILE A 701 8.62 7.04 -15.09
C ILE A 701 9.20 6.40 -13.81
N GLU A 702 10.50 6.08 -13.78
CA GLU A 702 11.18 5.58 -12.59
C GLU A 702 11.45 6.63 -11.51
N LYS A 703 11.23 7.92 -11.78
CA LYS A 703 11.18 8.97 -10.75
C LYS A 703 9.86 8.94 -9.99
N ILE A 704 8.76 8.62 -10.67
CA ILE A 704 7.41 8.59 -10.09
C ILE A 704 7.11 7.22 -9.46
N TYR A 705 7.45 6.12 -10.15
CA TYR A 705 7.18 4.77 -9.69
C TYR A 705 8.45 3.94 -9.49
N ASN A 706 8.61 3.35 -8.30
CA ASN A 706 9.70 2.40 -8.00
C ASN A 706 9.56 1.06 -8.77
N LYS A 707 10.53 0.14 -8.66
CA LYS A 707 10.53 -1.13 -9.42
C LYS A 707 9.24 -1.92 -9.25
N THR A 708 8.82 -2.19 -8.01
CA THR A 708 7.59 -2.92 -7.68
C THR A 708 6.32 -2.20 -8.17
N GLN A 709 6.33 -0.87 -8.15
CA GLN A 709 5.22 -0.07 -8.69
C GLN A 709 5.12 -0.17 -10.22
N ARG A 710 6.25 -0.20 -10.95
CA ARG A 710 6.28 -0.45 -12.40
C ARG A 710 6.03 -1.92 -12.79
N GLU A 711 6.22 -2.85 -11.86
CA GLU A 711 5.78 -4.24 -12.00
C GLU A 711 4.25 -4.34 -11.86
N LYS A 712 3.65 -3.70 -10.85
CA LYS A 712 2.19 -3.60 -10.68
C LYS A 712 1.51 -2.89 -11.86
N PHE A 713 2.00 -1.71 -12.20
CA PHE A 713 1.38 -0.83 -13.21
C PHE A 713 1.93 -1.07 -14.63
N ALA A 714 2.38 -2.29 -14.92
CA ALA A 714 2.89 -2.69 -16.24
C ALA A 714 1.91 -2.33 -17.37
N TRP A 715 0.65 -2.76 -17.21
CA TRP A 715 -0.45 -2.52 -18.13
C TRP A 715 -0.63 -1.02 -18.46
N ALA A 716 -0.63 -0.18 -17.44
CA ALA A 716 -0.83 1.27 -17.58
C ALA A 716 0.38 1.99 -18.20
N ILE A 717 1.59 1.50 -17.98
CA ILE A 717 2.83 2.05 -18.56
C ILE A 717 2.93 1.72 -20.06
N ASP A 718 2.42 0.55 -20.45
CA ASP A 718 2.40 0.06 -21.83
C ASP A 718 1.27 0.69 -22.64
N MET A 719 0.02 0.69 -22.12
CA MET A 719 -1.18 1.04 -22.90
C MET A 719 -1.52 2.54 -22.99
N ALA A 720 -1.01 3.39 -22.10
CA ALA A 720 -1.51 4.77 -21.97
C ALA A 720 -0.60 5.80 -22.63
N GLU A 721 -1.15 6.61 -23.52
CA GLU A 721 -0.44 7.66 -24.23
C GLU A 721 -0.47 9.03 -23.52
N LYS A 722 0.33 9.98 -24.05
CA LYS A 722 0.56 11.34 -23.51
C LYS A 722 -0.70 12.21 -23.39
N ASP A 723 -1.75 11.81 -24.07
CA ASP A 723 -3.06 12.44 -24.25
C ASP A 723 -4.19 11.68 -23.53
N TYR A 724 -3.87 10.62 -22.78
CA TYR A 724 -4.86 9.90 -21.97
C TYR A 724 -5.53 10.82 -20.94
N GLU A 725 -6.86 10.87 -20.98
CA GLU A 725 -7.69 11.45 -19.93
C GLU A 725 -8.52 10.38 -19.20
N PHE A 726 -8.66 10.58 -17.89
CA PHE A 726 -9.46 9.73 -17.00
C PHE A 726 -10.94 10.07 -17.14
#